data_AF-A0A9D3PNB7-F1
#
_entry.id   AF-A0A9D3PNB7-F1
#
_cell.length_a   1.000
_cell.length_b   1.000
_cell.length_c   1.000
_cell.angle_alpha   90.00
_cell.angle_beta   90.00
_cell.angle_gamma   90.00
#
_symmetry.space_group_name_H-M   'P 1'
#
loop_
_entity.id
_entity.type
_entity.pdbx_description
1 polymer ?
#
loop_
_entity_poly.entity_id
_entity_poly.type
_entity_poly.pdbx_seq_one_letter_code
_entity_poly.pdbx_strand_id
1 'polypeptide(L)'
;MAEPVAAMCDQLIKAVNVMMDAESSQRYRLEALKFCEEFKEKCPFCVPCGLQLAEKSQTAVVRHFGLQILEHVIKFRWNNMPQQEKVHLKNCAMGLLSNGTYPILEEESHIKDVLSRIIVEMIKREWPQHWPDMLTELETLTNLGEAQTELVMLILLRLAEDVVTFQTLPTQRRRDIQQTLTQNMDSIFSFLLTILQRNVDEYRRLKRNPSQESKAKAHCRVGVATLNTLAGYIDWVALVHITHDNCRLLEMLCLLLGETELQLEAAECLLIAVSRKGKLEDRKPLMVLFDDVAMHYILSAAQSADGAAMCNKFSDSQSVHGPGLVERHYTFLKRLCQVLCALGSQLCSLVGSDVDVEVPSNLNKFMEAFLAFTTHPSQFLRSSTQITWGTLFRHEILSKDPVIVKMTTKYMRATMTNLVKTGFPSKNDSPSCEYSRVDFDSDEDFNSFFNSFRAQQGEVVRNACRIVPLEAFQIASEWLQYQINTPIDVGTTMSKTAEGLCSILSPSVVQWDAMTFFTESVVGQLFKNVEKEKLPVDQGIELLQAVLNYETRDPLILSCVLTNVSSLFPFVTHRPQFLPQVLYKLFASITFEVIEESKAPRTRAVKNVRRHACSSIIKMCRDYPQFILPCFDMLYTHVKKLFSNELLLTQMEKCALMEALVLISNQFKDYNKQKAFLEELMAPVSVRWQSEETRHVLWDPARFLSFVGADQTTTDPTVEDMTGINRSRISFCVYTILGVVKRARWPADLEEARAGGFVVGYTPGGSPIYRNPCAAQVLALLPNVLALIRTHNNLFLPENMARLSETFARAYDVMDVEKNVVLGLPQPVLDIYDSPVYKTTLERMQGFFCTLYDNCYHVLGNAGPSLQQDFYTIEGLAEQIVNSVLVNLDNVPDHRLRPMLNILSAELSCPFFNFDHVVELKCALMCSAVEYYESLLCPLLGPLFAYMLQRLNQRWLIINQRSSLCGSEEEEACEENQVTQEMLEEQLVRLVTREVLDLLIVTCILKKAPESAGSKEEIDEEEMMATESSQAVAVTPTYPSDELTELGKCLLQHEDIYMTLLTISFNSLSWKDTSNCQRTASMVGWTLLRQVVGGNLLPEAVTWLYTSVLKGLQMHGQHEGCNAALTQLAFLIYEALRPRYPELRVVMTQIPNIQVETLDQFDQKILNPTAPKPGEKKRKDQFKKLLAGTVGKPLGQQFKKEVHIRNLPSLFKKVKPDTKRDIMDNSESTGLASLFAPEQDDV
;
A
#
# COMPACT_ATOMS: atom_id res chain seq x y z
N MET A 1 -15.29 20.83 59.15
CA MET A 1 -15.22 20.35 57.75
C MET A 1 -14.54 18.99 57.59
N ALA A 2 -13.72 18.50 58.54
CA ALA A 2 -12.99 17.23 58.38
C ALA A 2 -13.88 15.95 58.41
N GLU A 3 -14.86 15.86 59.32
CA GLU A 3 -15.78 14.70 59.40
C GLU A 3 -16.59 14.41 58.11
N PRO A 4 -17.25 15.40 57.47
CA PRO A 4 -18.05 15.13 56.27
C PRO A 4 -17.20 14.75 55.05
N VAL A 5 -15.93 15.19 54.98
CA VAL A 5 -15.00 14.81 53.90
C VAL A 5 -14.57 13.36 54.07
N ALA A 6 -14.20 12.93 55.28
CA ALA A 6 -13.81 11.55 55.55
C ALA A 6 -14.93 10.55 55.24
N ALA A 7 -16.16 10.85 55.67
CA ALA A 7 -17.33 10.01 55.38
C ALA A 7 -17.61 9.89 53.87
N MET A 8 -17.38 10.97 53.11
CA MET A 8 -17.52 10.97 51.65
C MET A 8 -16.42 10.12 50.98
N CYS A 9 -15.17 10.23 51.45
CA CYS A 9 -14.07 9.39 50.97
C CYS A 9 -14.37 7.89 51.16
N ASP A 10 -14.93 7.48 52.30
CA ASP A 10 -15.31 6.08 52.53
C ASP A 10 -16.38 5.57 51.55
N GLN A 11 -17.35 6.43 51.19
CA GLN A 11 -18.37 6.09 50.19
C GLN A 11 -17.76 5.96 48.79
N LEU A 12 -16.85 6.88 48.42
CA LEU A 12 -16.14 6.83 47.14
C LEU A 12 -15.26 5.58 47.04
N ILE A 13 -14.56 5.19 48.11
CA ILE A 13 -13.77 3.96 48.14
C ILE A 13 -14.66 2.73 47.88
N LYS A 14 -15.83 2.65 48.52
CA LYS A 14 -16.79 1.58 48.28
C LYS A 14 -17.29 1.57 46.83
N ALA A 15 -17.65 2.74 46.29
CA ALA A 15 -18.13 2.86 44.92
C ALA A 15 -17.06 2.41 43.92
N VAL A 16 -15.80 2.84 44.10
CA VAL A 16 -14.67 2.43 43.24
C VAL A 16 -14.43 0.93 43.30
N ASN A 17 -14.46 0.34 44.50
CA ASN A 17 -14.25 -1.11 44.65
C ASN A 17 -15.36 -1.91 43.98
N VAL A 18 -16.64 -1.51 44.13
CA VAL A 18 -17.78 -2.15 43.42
C VAL A 18 -17.65 -1.97 41.90
N MET A 19 -17.15 -0.82 41.46
CA MET A 19 -17.02 -0.54 40.03
C MET A 19 -15.95 -1.41 39.36
N MET A 20 -14.85 -1.69 40.08
CA MET A 20 -13.68 -2.44 39.59
C MET A 20 -13.71 -3.94 39.93
N ASP A 21 -14.67 -4.38 40.74
CA ASP A 21 -14.87 -5.79 41.07
C ASP A 21 -15.60 -6.53 39.95
N ALA A 22 -15.04 -7.66 39.49
CA ALA A 22 -15.61 -8.49 38.42
C ALA A 22 -16.94 -9.14 38.84
N GLU A 23 -17.09 -9.49 40.11
CA GLU A 23 -18.26 -10.20 40.66
C GLU A 23 -19.47 -9.26 40.90
N SER A 24 -19.24 -7.95 40.82
CA SER A 24 -20.30 -6.96 41.05
C SER A 24 -21.36 -6.99 39.93
N SER A 25 -22.65 -7.04 40.31
CA SER A 25 -23.76 -7.03 39.34
C SER A 25 -23.78 -5.74 38.50
N GLN A 26 -24.28 -5.82 37.27
CA GLN A 26 -24.42 -4.65 36.38
C GLN A 26 -25.19 -3.50 37.04
N ARG A 27 -26.24 -3.80 37.82
CA ARG A 27 -27.04 -2.79 38.53
C ARG A 27 -26.19 -1.98 39.52
N TYR A 28 -25.45 -2.65 40.39
CA TYR A 28 -24.59 -1.99 41.38
C TYR A 28 -23.41 -1.26 40.73
N ARG A 29 -22.84 -1.82 39.65
CA ARG A 29 -21.77 -1.18 38.88
C ARG A 29 -22.25 0.14 38.25
N LEU A 30 -23.45 0.17 37.66
CA LEU A 30 -24.06 1.38 37.10
C LEU A 30 -24.38 2.42 38.17
N GLU A 31 -24.88 1.99 39.34
CA GLU A 31 -25.18 2.89 40.46
C GLU A 31 -23.89 3.52 41.02
N ALA A 32 -22.83 2.73 41.19
CA ALA A 32 -21.51 3.22 41.60
C ALA A 32 -20.90 4.19 40.57
N LEU A 33 -20.97 3.88 39.27
CA LEU A 33 -20.50 4.76 38.20
C LEU A 33 -21.25 6.09 38.21
N LYS A 34 -22.58 6.04 38.28
CA LYS A 34 -23.43 7.24 38.33
C LYS A 34 -23.09 8.11 39.55
N PHE A 35 -22.91 7.50 40.73
CA PHE A 35 -22.49 8.20 41.93
C PHE A 35 -21.14 8.90 41.76
N CYS A 36 -20.15 8.23 41.17
CA CYS A 36 -18.83 8.78 40.90
C CYS A 36 -18.85 9.96 39.90
N GLU A 37 -19.65 9.89 38.83
CA GLU A 37 -19.81 10.99 37.87
C GLU A 37 -20.55 12.18 38.49
N GLU A 38 -21.67 11.93 39.19
CA GLU A 38 -22.41 12.99 39.87
C GLU A 38 -21.55 13.69 40.94
N PHE A 39 -20.69 12.94 41.64
CA PHE A 39 -19.73 13.51 42.57
C PHE A 39 -18.75 14.47 41.87
N LYS A 40 -18.14 14.06 40.76
CA LYS A 40 -17.18 14.87 39.99
C LYS A 40 -17.81 16.18 39.48
N GLU A 41 -19.05 16.11 39.00
CA GLU A 41 -19.75 17.26 38.43
C GLU A 41 -20.29 18.24 39.48
N LYS A 42 -20.94 17.73 40.54
CA LYS A 42 -21.81 18.56 41.41
C LYS A 42 -21.23 18.84 42.80
N CYS A 43 -20.34 18.00 43.32
CA CYS A 43 -19.89 18.12 44.72
C CYS A 43 -18.86 19.25 44.91
N PRO A 44 -18.97 20.13 45.92
CA PRO A 44 -17.94 21.13 46.19
C PRO A 44 -16.67 20.54 46.84
N PHE A 45 -16.74 19.33 47.42
CA PHE A 45 -15.63 18.70 48.15
C PHE A 45 -14.68 17.87 47.27
N CYS A 46 -14.73 18.01 45.94
CA CYS A 46 -13.90 17.21 45.02
C CYS A 46 -12.40 17.33 45.30
N VAL A 47 -11.88 18.54 45.55
CA VAL A 47 -10.45 18.76 45.81
C VAL A 47 -9.98 18.08 47.12
N PRO A 48 -10.60 18.34 48.29
CA PRO A 48 -10.16 17.71 49.53
C PRO A 48 -10.36 16.18 49.52
N CYS A 49 -11.46 15.66 48.94
CA CYS A 49 -11.62 14.21 48.80
C CYS A 49 -10.57 13.62 47.86
N GLY A 50 -10.33 14.24 46.70
CA GLY A 50 -9.35 13.78 45.73
C GLY A 50 -7.93 13.70 46.31
N LEU A 51 -7.53 14.70 47.11
CA LEU A 51 -6.23 14.71 47.80
C LEU A 51 -6.13 13.60 48.86
N GLN A 52 -7.18 13.39 49.67
CA GLN A 52 -7.18 12.34 50.70
C GLN A 52 -7.16 10.93 50.09
N LEU A 53 -7.88 10.73 48.98
CA LEU A 53 -7.89 9.45 48.26
C LEU A 53 -6.56 9.19 47.54
N ALA A 54 -5.80 10.23 47.17
CA ALA A 54 -4.50 10.13 46.50
C ALA A 54 -3.33 9.78 47.44
N GLU A 55 -3.55 9.72 48.76
CA GLU A 55 -2.51 9.41 49.74
C GLU A 55 -1.93 8.00 49.57
N LYS A 56 -0.65 7.83 49.93
CA LYS A 56 0.06 6.53 49.89
C LYS A 56 -0.55 5.45 50.79
N SER A 57 -1.32 5.85 51.80
CA SER A 57 -2.04 4.92 52.68
C SER A 57 -3.12 4.12 51.95
N GLN A 58 -3.59 4.59 50.80
CA GLN A 58 -4.67 3.99 50.02
C GLN A 58 -4.14 3.02 48.95
N THR A 59 -5.02 2.15 48.45
CA THR A 59 -4.69 1.24 47.34
C THR A 59 -4.45 2.00 46.04
N ALA A 60 -3.67 1.45 45.11
CA ALA A 60 -3.37 2.10 43.83
C ALA A 60 -4.64 2.47 43.04
N VAL A 61 -5.67 1.62 43.05
CA VAL A 61 -6.96 1.88 42.39
C VAL A 61 -7.65 3.11 42.96
N VAL A 62 -7.70 3.23 44.29
CA VAL A 62 -8.30 4.38 44.99
C VAL A 62 -7.47 5.64 44.75
N ARG A 63 -6.13 5.53 44.82
CA ARG A 63 -5.20 6.64 44.53
C ARG A 63 -5.39 7.17 43.12
N HIS A 64 -5.48 6.27 42.13
CA HIS A 64 -5.73 6.62 40.74
C HIS A 64 -7.05 7.38 40.58
N PHE A 65 -8.13 6.91 41.22
CA PHE A 65 -9.42 7.61 41.19
C PHE A 65 -9.37 8.98 41.87
N GLY A 66 -8.70 9.10 43.02
CA GLY A 66 -8.47 10.37 43.70
C GLY A 66 -7.77 11.39 42.80
N LEU A 67 -6.68 10.97 42.14
CA LEU A 67 -5.97 11.81 41.17
C LEU A 67 -6.84 12.14 39.94
N GLN A 68 -7.67 11.21 39.46
CA GLN A 68 -8.60 11.45 38.36
C GLN A 68 -9.67 12.50 38.70
N ILE A 69 -10.13 12.56 39.96
CA ILE A 69 -11.02 13.63 40.42
C ILE A 69 -10.30 14.98 40.33
N LEU A 70 -9.05 15.07 40.77
CA LEU A 70 -8.28 16.30 40.70
C LEU A 70 -8.07 16.75 39.24
N GLU A 71 -7.75 15.81 38.35
CA GLU A 71 -7.66 16.07 36.90
C GLU A 71 -8.98 16.63 36.35
N HIS A 72 -10.12 16.04 36.73
CA HIS A 72 -11.45 16.50 36.30
C HIS A 72 -11.72 17.95 36.77
N VAL A 73 -11.40 18.27 38.02
CA VAL A 73 -11.55 19.64 38.55
C VAL A 73 -10.74 20.64 37.73
N ILE A 74 -9.50 20.31 37.38
CA ILE A 74 -8.62 21.19 36.59
C ILE A 74 -9.13 21.34 35.13
N LYS A 75 -9.68 20.28 34.54
CA LYS A 75 -10.19 20.33 33.18
C LYS A 75 -11.47 21.16 33.05
N PHE A 76 -12.44 20.94 33.93
CA PHE A 76 -13.80 21.45 33.75
C PHE A 76 -14.17 22.59 34.70
N ARG A 77 -13.66 22.58 35.94
CA ARG A 77 -14.09 23.53 36.99
C ARG A 77 -13.10 24.67 37.25
N TRP A 78 -11.86 24.55 36.73
CA TRP A 78 -10.78 25.51 36.95
C TRP A 78 -11.13 26.97 36.68
N ASN A 79 -11.85 27.26 35.60
CA ASN A 79 -12.17 28.65 35.23
C ASN A 79 -13.06 29.34 36.28
N ASN A 80 -13.88 28.58 36.99
CA ASN A 80 -14.81 29.09 38.01
C ASN A 80 -14.21 29.07 39.42
N MET A 81 -12.98 28.55 39.60
CA MET A 81 -12.32 28.49 40.91
C MET A 81 -11.71 29.84 41.30
N PRO A 82 -11.83 30.26 42.58
CA PRO A 82 -11.10 31.40 43.13
C PRO A 82 -9.59 31.23 43.02
N GLN A 83 -8.86 32.34 42.88
CA GLN A 83 -7.40 32.31 42.72
C GLN A 83 -6.69 31.63 43.91
N GLN A 84 -7.20 31.80 45.13
CA GLN A 84 -6.64 31.15 46.33
C GLN A 84 -6.75 29.62 46.26
N GLU A 85 -7.87 29.08 45.75
CA GLU A 85 -8.06 27.63 45.61
C GLU A 85 -7.18 27.05 44.50
N LYS A 86 -6.97 27.79 43.40
CA LYS A 86 -6.03 27.39 42.34
C LYS A 86 -4.61 27.27 42.87
N VAL A 87 -4.14 28.28 43.60
CA VAL A 87 -2.81 28.28 44.22
C VAL A 87 -2.69 27.16 45.26
N HIS A 88 -3.74 26.93 46.06
CA HIS A 88 -3.76 25.81 47.01
C HIS A 88 -3.64 24.46 46.31
N LEU A 89 -4.46 24.20 45.29
CA LEU A 89 -4.43 22.95 44.51
C LEU A 89 -3.08 22.77 43.80
N LYS A 90 -2.51 23.82 43.22
CA LYS A 90 -1.15 23.81 42.66
C LYS A 90 -0.12 23.38 43.72
N ASN A 91 -0.12 24.02 44.89
CA ASN A 91 0.82 23.71 45.96
C ASN A 91 0.65 22.26 46.47
N CYS A 92 -0.58 21.78 46.60
CA CYS A 92 -0.86 20.40 46.98
C CYS A 92 -0.37 19.40 45.92
N ALA A 93 -0.60 19.67 44.63
CA ALA A 93 -0.12 18.82 43.54
C ALA A 93 1.42 18.80 43.45
N MET A 94 2.08 19.94 43.65
CA MET A 94 3.55 20.01 43.76
C MET A 94 4.08 19.28 45.01
N GLY A 95 3.31 19.30 46.11
CA GLY A 95 3.56 18.46 47.28
C GLY A 95 3.49 16.97 46.95
N LEU A 96 2.45 16.54 46.22
CA LEU A 96 2.30 15.16 45.77
C LEU A 96 3.47 14.70 44.87
N LEU A 97 3.99 15.57 44.01
CA LEU A 97 5.22 15.27 43.24
C LEU A 97 6.45 15.12 44.14
N SER A 98 6.57 15.96 45.17
CA SER A 98 7.76 16.01 46.03
C SER A 98 7.85 14.80 46.94
N ASN A 99 6.75 14.42 47.60
CA ASN A 99 6.74 13.39 48.63
C ASN A 99 5.50 12.49 48.63
N GLY A 100 4.57 12.64 47.67
CA GLY A 100 3.32 11.87 47.58
C GLY A 100 3.42 10.53 46.84
N THR A 101 4.57 10.23 46.22
CA THR A 101 4.80 8.95 45.53
C THR A 101 5.74 8.02 46.30
N TYR A 102 5.67 6.74 45.99
CA TYR A 102 6.62 5.70 46.38
C TYR A 102 7.94 5.84 45.61
N PRO A 103 9.01 5.15 46.04
CA PRO A 103 10.26 5.08 45.29
C PRO A 103 10.05 4.62 43.84
N ILE A 104 10.97 5.03 42.96
CA ILE A 104 10.85 4.86 41.51
C ILE A 104 10.55 3.42 41.06
N LEU A 105 11.09 2.41 41.75
CA LEU A 105 10.93 1.00 41.42
C LEU A 105 9.63 0.38 41.95
N GLU A 106 9.02 0.97 42.99
CA GLU A 106 7.82 0.46 43.67
C GLU A 106 6.56 1.16 43.18
N GLU A 107 6.65 2.42 42.75
CA GLU A 107 5.48 3.19 42.32
C GLU A 107 4.94 2.70 40.97
N GLU A 108 3.62 2.53 40.92
CA GLU A 108 2.87 2.09 39.75
C GLU A 108 2.93 3.10 38.60
N SER A 109 3.07 2.59 37.37
CA SER A 109 3.19 3.44 36.16
C SER A 109 1.95 4.31 35.92
N HIS A 110 0.75 3.77 36.16
CA HIS A 110 -0.51 4.47 35.97
C HIS A 110 -0.71 5.61 36.98
N ILE A 111 -0.12 5.52 38.18
CA ILE A 111 -0.15 6.61 39.17
C ILE A 111 0.74 7.77 38.72
N LYS A 112 1.97 7.46 38.29
CA LYS A 112 2.91 8.45 37.73
C LYS A 112 2.29 9.19 36.56
N ASP A 113 1.59 8.45 35.71
CA ASP A 113 0.86 8.99 34.58
C ASP A 113 -0.23 9.99 34.99
N VAL A 114 -1.17 9.62 35.86
CA VAL A 114 -2.24 10.56 36.27
C VAL A 114 -1.66 11.80 36.94
N LEU A 115 -0.64 11.62 37.78
CA LEU A 115 0.03 12.74 38.42
C LEU A 115 0.68 13.66 37.38
N SER A 116 1.35 13.11 36.37
CA SER A 116 1.88 13.92 35.26
C SER A 116 0.79 14.66 34.48
N ARG A 117 -0.37 14.03 34.24
CA ARG A 117 -1.53 14.65 33.57
C ARG A 117 -2.06 15.85 34.34
N ILE A 118 -2.22 15.72 35.66
CA ILE A 118 -2.66 16.81 36.53
C ILE A 118 -1.76 18.04 36.36
N ILE A 119 -0.44 17.84 36.40
CA ILE A 119 0.53 18.93 36.29
C ILE A 119 0.48 19.56 34.90
N VAL A 120 0.46 18.74 33.83
CA VAL A 120 0.36 19.24 32.45
C VAL A 120 -0.95 20.01 32.24
N GLU A 121 -2.08 19.57 32.77
CA GLU A 121 -3.34 20.31 32.69
C GLU A 121 -3.25 21.69 33.37
N MET A 122 -2.58 21.79 34.51
CA MET A 122 -2.32 23.09 35.15
C MET A 122 -1.37 23.97 34.30
N ILE A 123 -0.29 23.39 33.76
CA ILE A 123 0.63 24.10 32.85
C ILE A 123 -0.15 24.68 31.66
N LYS A 124 -1.00 23.88 31.02
CA LYS A 124 -1.83 24.31 29.88
C LYS A 124 -2.73 25.51 30.21
N ARG A 125 -3.18 25.64 31.47
CA ARG A 125 -4.06 26.73 31.94
C ARG A 125 -3.32 27.96 32.41
N GLU A 126 -2.16 27.82 33.04
CA GLU A 126 -1.49 28.94 33.72
C GLU A 126 -0.16 29.37 33.08
N TRP A 127 0.61 28.44 32.53
CA TRP A 127 1.90 28.72 31.87
C TRP A 127 1.71 29.27 30.44
N PRO A 128 2.34 30.39 30.05
CA PRO A 128 3.51 31.00 30.69
C PRO A 128 3.25 32.14 31.69
N GLN A 129 2.15 32.90 31.56
CA GLN A 129 2.03 34.20 32.25
C GLN A 129 1.79 34.10 33.76
N HIS A 130 1.04 33.09 34.22
CA HIS A 130 0.66 32.96 35.64
C HIS A 130 1.56 31.99 36.41
N TRP A 131 2.53 31.37 35.74
CA TRP A 131 3.50 30.46 36.34
C TRP A 131 4.90 30.62 35.71
N PRO A 132 5.53 31.81 35.82
CA PRO A 132 6.81 32.08 35.15
C PRO A 132 7.94 31.15 35.60
N ASP A 133 7.98 30.79 36.89
CA ASP A 133 9.03 29.96 37.49
C ASP A 133 8.82 28.45 37.30
N MET A 134 7.88 28.03 36.45
CA MET A 134 7.50 26.62 36.28
C MET A 134 8.69 25.70 35.94
N LEU A 135 9.54 26.09 34.99
CA LEU A 135 10.70 25.30 34.60
C LEU A 135 11.71 25.18 35.74
N THR A 136 11.93 26.27 36.48
CA THR A 136 12.82 26.29 37.65
C THR A 136 12.28 25.41 38.78
N GLU A 137 10.97 25.45 39.05
CA GLU A 137 10.33 24.56 40.03
C GLU A 137 10.51 23.08 39.63
N LEU A 138 10.28 22.72 38.36
CA LEU A 138 10.51 21.35 37.88
C LEU A 138 11.98 20.92 37.97
N GLU A 139 12.91 21.82 37.67
CA GLU A 139 14.35 21.57 37.82
C GLU A 139 14.72 21.29 39.29
N THR A 140 14.18 22.09 40.23
CA THR A 140 14.44 21.86 41.67
C THR A 140 13.93 20.51 42.16
N LEU A 141 12.80 20.01 41.63
CA LEU A 141 12.27 18.69 41.98
C LEU A 141 13.23 17.55 41.60
N THR A 142 13.97 17.68 40.50
CA THR A 142 14.93 16.63 40.09
C THR A 142 16.09 16.45 41.06
N ASN A 143 16.36 17.44 41.91
CA ASN A 143 17.40 17.35 42.94
C ASN A 143 16.95 16.56 44.19
N LEU A 144 15.66 16.21 44.31
CA LEU A 144 15.12 15.44 45.44
C LEU A 144 15.37 13.93 45.33
N GLY A 145 15.42 13.38 44.11
CA GLY A 145 15.62 11.95 43.89
C GLY A 145 15.27 11.46 42.48
N GLU A 146 15.47 10.17 42.25
CA GLU A 146 15.26 9.52 40.95
C GLU A 146 13.77 9.46 40.57
N ALA A 147 12.89 9.24 41.56
CA ALA A 147 11.43 9.19 41.34
C ALA A 147 10.88 10.53 40.85
N GLN A 148 11.32 11.63 41.47
CA GLN A 148 10.94 12.99 41.07
C GLN A 148 11.50 13.33 39.70
N THR A 149 12.73 12.91 39.40
CA THR A 149 13.33 13.11 38.08
C THR A 149 12.53 12.39 36.99
N GLU A 150 12.12 11.12 37.21
CA GLU A 150 11.26 10.38 36.28
C GLU A 150 9.90 11.09 36.07
N LEU A 151 9.27 11.58 37.13
CA LEU A 151 8.01 12.32 37.05
C LEU A 151 8.15 13.61 36.23
N VAL A 152 9.24 14.35 36.41
CA VAL A 152 9.52 15.57 35.62
C VAL A 152 9.70 15.24 34.14
N MET A 153 10.41 14.16 33.81
CA MET A 153 10.54 13.68 32.42
C MET A 153 9.16 13.37 31.80
N LEU A 154 8.31 12.62 32.52
CA LEU A 154 6.94 12.31 32.07
C LEU A 154 6.09 13.57 31.84
N ILE A 155 6.19 14.57 32.72
CA ILE A 155 5.51 15.87 32.57
C ILE A 155 5.98 16.59 31.30
N LEU A 156 7.29 16.70 31.09
CA LEU A 156 7.86 17.40 29.94
C LEU A 156 7.50 16.71 28.61
N LEU A 157 7.56 15.37 28.57
CA LEU A 157 7.16 14.57 27.41
C LEU A 157 5.68 14.80 27.10
N ARG A 158 4.82 14.66 28.09
CA ARG A 158 3.37 14.81 27.93
C ARG A 158 2.97 16.23 27.52
N LEU A 159 3.68 17.25 28.02
CA LEU A 159 3.48 18.64 27.61
C LEU A 159 3.77 18.82 26.12
N ALA A 160 4.90 18.30 25.63
CA ALA A 160 5.25 18.38 24.22
C ALA A 160 4.21 17.66 23.34
N GLU A 161 3.78 16.46 23.75
CA GLU A 161 2.72 15.69 23.07
C GLU A 161 1.41 16.47 22.95
N ASP A 162 0.90 17.01 24.04
CA ASP A 162 -0.40 17.70 24.07
C ASP A 162 -0.40 19.00 23.25
N VAL A 163 0.73 19.72 23.26
CA VAL A 163 0.88 21.03 22.60
C VAL A 163 1.20 20.88 21.11
N VAL A 164 2.09 19.96 20.74
CA VAL A 164 2.62 19.83 19.38
C VAL A 164 1.89 18.76 18.59
N THR A 165 1.80 17.54 19.14
CA THR A 165 1.29 16.36 18.44
C THR A 165 -0.23 16.32 18.42
N PHE A 166 -0.87 16.30 19.59
CA PHE A 166 -2.32 16.13 19.75
C PHE A 166 -3.10 17.43 19.63
N GLN A 167 -2.44 18.57 19.85
CA GLN A 167 -3.04 19.91 19.76
C GLN A 167 -4.36 20.03 20.55
N THR A 168 -4.36 19.51 21.79
CA THR A 168 -5.57 19.43 22.63
C THR A 168 -6.03 20.79 23.18
N LEU A 169 -5.25 21.84 22.95
CA LEU A 169 -5.52 23.21 23.40
C LEU A 169 -6.18 24.10 22.34
N PRO A 170 -6.91 25.16 22.77
CA PRO A 170 -7.30 26.26 21.89
C PRO A 170 -6.08 26.88 21.18
N THR A 171 -6.25 27.25 19.91
CA THR A 171 -5.13 27.65 19.02
C THR A 171 -4.29 28.80 19.56
N GLN A 172 -4.92 29.80 20.19
CA GLN A 172 -4.18 30.93 20.78
C GLN A 172 -3.31 30.48 21.95
N ARG A 173 -3.90 29.74 22.92
CA ARG A 173 -3.17 29.24 24.09
C ARG A 173 -2.02 28.31 23.69
N ARG A 174 -2.27 27.44 22.71
CA ARG A 174 -1.25 26.56 22.15
C ARG A 174 -0.06 27.33 21.58
N ARG A 175 -0.31 28.43 20.85
CA ARG A 175 0.76 29.27 20.28
C ARG A 175 1.58 29.93 21.36
N ASP A 176 0.93 30.45 22.40
CA ASP A 176 1.64 31.10 23.51
C ASP A 176 2.59 30.09 24.18
N ILE A 177 2.10 28.89 24.49
CA ILE A 177 2.90 27.81 25.10
C ILE A 177 4.01 27.36 24.15
N GLN A 178 3.70 27.12 22.87
CA GLN A 178 4.69 26.68 21.88
C GLN A 178 5.78 27.74 21.68
N GLN A 179 5.42 29.03 21.63
CA GLN A 179 6.38 30.12 21.52
C GLN A 179 7.28 30.19 22.75
N THR A 180 6.73 30.04 23.96
CA THR A 180 7.54 30.01 25.18
C THR A 180 8.42 28.76 25.28
N LEU A 181 7.97 27.60 24.80
CA LEU A 181 8.83 26.42 24.66
C LEU A 181 9.99 26.72 23.73
N THR A 182 9.74 27.27 22.54
CA THR A 182 10.79 27.62 21.58
C THR A 182 11.77 28.65 22.15
N GLN A 183 11.29 29.65 22.91
CA GLN A 183 12.14 30.66 23.55
C GLN A 183 13.07 30.06 24.62
N ASN A 184 12.61 29.05 25.37
CA ASN A 184 13.38 28.40 26.42
C ASN A 184 14.03 27.09 25.96
N MET A 185 14.03 26.79 24.66
CA MET A 185 14.39 25.47 24.16
C MET A 185 15.85 25.13 24.44
N ASP A 186 16.77 26.10 24.33
CA ASP A 186 18.18 25.89 24.68
C ASP A 186 18.33 25.41 26.13
N SER A 187 17.66 26.09 27.07
CA SER A 187 17.68 25.72 28.49
C SER A 187 17.05 24.35 28.75
N ILE A 188 15.90 24.06 28.14
CA ILE A 188 15.22 22.77 28.29
C ILE A 188 16.09 21.64 27.74
N PHE A 189 16.68 21.82 26.56
CA PHE A 189 17.47 20.79 25.89
C PHE A 189 18.79 20.53 26.63
N SER A 190 19.48 21.59 27.09
CA SER A 190 20.66 21.47 27.96
C SER A 190 20.34 20.78 29.29
N PHE A 191 19.18 21.07 29.88
CA PHE A 191 18.70 20.39 31.09
C PHE A 191 18.48 18.89 30.85
N LEU A 192 17.75 18.50 29.79
CA LEU A 192 17.52 17.09 29.44
C LEU A 192 18.83 16.34 29.21
N LEU A 193 19.78 16.97 28.50
CA LEU A 193 21.09 16.38 28.22
C LEU A 193 21.92 16.18 29.50
N THR A 194 21.88 17.15 30.41
CA THR A 194 22.59 17.09 31.70
C THR A 194 22.02 16.00 32.60
N ILE A 195 20.69 15.88 32.68
CA ILE A 195 20.02 14.81 33.44
C ILE A 195 20.38 13.44 32.86
N LEU A 196 20.34 13.29 31.54
CA LEU A 196 20.70 12.02 30.89
C LEU A 196 22.14 11.64 31.20
N GLN A 197 23.09 12.55 31.01
CA GLN A 197 24.50 12.27 31.25
C GLN A 197 24.77 11.90 32.72
N ARG A 198 24.26 12.70 33.68
CA ARG A 198 24.44 12.45 35.12
C ARG A 198 23.93 11.07 35.52
N ASN A 199 22.74 10.67 35.06
CA ASN A 199 22.14 9.39 35.43
C ASN A 199 22.82 8.20 34.74
N VAL A 200 23.27 8.37 33.49
CA VAL A 200 24.04 7.34 32.77
C VAL A 200 25.39 7.10 33.45
N ASP A 201 26.09 8.17 33.86
CA ASP A 201 27.39 8.05 34.52
C ASP A 201 27.26 7.35 35.89
N GLU A 202 26.26 7.72 36.68
CA GLU A 202 25.96 7.02 37.94
C GLU A 202 25.54 5.57 37.72
N TYR A 203 24.71 5.29 36.71
CA TYR A 203 24.35 3.92 36.33
C TYR A 203 25.59 3.09 36.00
N ARG A 204 26.47 3.58 35.13
CA ARG A 204 27.73 2.88 34.75
C ARG A 204 28.64 2.64 35.93
N ARG A 205 28.74 3.62 36.85
CA ARG A 205 29.53 3.52 38.08
C ARG A 205 28.97 2.44 39.01
N LEU A 206 27.65 2.41 39.20
CA LEU A 206 26.96 1.51 40.12
C LEU A 206 26.80 0.08 39.57
N LYS A 207 26.66 -0.08 38.24
CA LYS A 207 26.55 -1.38 37.55
C LYS A 207 27.71 -2.33 37.86
N ARG A 208 28.88 -1.80 38.21
CA ARG A 208 30.08 -2.59 38.59
C ARG A 208 29.99 -3.17 40.01
N ASN A 209 29.05 -2.71 40.84
CA ASN A 209 28.89 -3.14 42.24
C ASN A 209 27.57 -3.92 42.43
N PRO A 210 27.62 -5.27 42.60
CA PRO A 210 26.41 -6.09 42.75
C PRO A 210 25.53 -5.72 43.97
N SER A 211 26.13 -5.16 45.02
CA SER A 211 25.41 -4.76 46.25
C SER A 211 24.53 -3.51 46.09
N GLN A 212 24.61 -2.80 44.96
CA GLN A 212 23.87 -1.55 44.70
C GLN A 212 22.99 -1.63 43.45
N GLU A 213 22.57 -2.85 43.07
CA GLU A 213 21.77 -3.11 41.87
C GLU A 213 20.47 -2.30 41.82
N SER A 214 19.77 -2.15 42.94
CA SER A 214 18.52 -1.37 43.01
C SER A 214 18.72 0.10 42.64
N LYS A 215 19.82 0.72 43.11
CA LYS A 215 20.17 2.11 42.74
C LYS A 215 20.62 2.21 41.28
N ALA A 216 21.35 1.22 40.77
CA ALA A 216 21.68 1.17 39.35
C ALA A 216 20.40 1.10 38.48
N LYS A 217 19.44 0.24 38.84
CA LYS A 217 18.14 0.15 38.15
C LYS A 217 17.34 1.45 38.22
N ALA A 218 17.37 2.16 39.35
CA ALA A 218 16.73 3.47 39.50
C ALA A 218 17.31 4.50 38.51
N HIS A 219 18.63 4.68 38.47
CA HIS A 219 19.28 5.59 37.51
C HIS A 219 19.06 5.17 36.05
N CYS A 220 19.06 3.86 35.77
CA CYS A 220 18.77 3.33 34.44
C CYS A 220 17.35 3.72 33.99
N ARG A 221 16.35 3.58 34.88
CA ARG A 221 14.95 3.95 34.60
C ARG A 221 14.79 5.45 34.35
N VAL A 222 15.54 6.29 35.06
CA VAL A 222 15.61 7.74 34.76
C VAL A 222 16.22 7.99 33.39
N GLY A 223 17.29 7.26 33.02
CA GLY A 223 17.90 7.32 31.69
C GLY A 223 16.90 6.99 30.58
N VAL A 224 16.14 5.91 30.72
CA VAL A 224 15.05 5.52 29.80
C VAL A 224 13.99 6.62 29.69
N ALA A 225 13.48 7.14 30.81
CA ALA A 225 12.48 8.20 30.81
C ALA A 225 13.01 9.49 30.14
N THR A 226 14.29 9.81 30.34
CA THR A 226 14.94 10.99 29.73
C THR A 226 15.12 10.81 28.23
N LEU A 227 15.53 9.63 27.75
CA LEU A 227 15.61 9.31 26.32
C LEU A 227 14.23 9.38 25.65
N ASN A 228 13.20 8.79 26.26
CA ASN A 228 11.82 8.89 25.74
C ASN A 228 11.33 10.33 25.67
N THR A 229 11.71 11.15 26.67
CA THR A 229 11.40 12.59 26.66
C THR A 229 12.13 13.29 25.53
N LEU A 230 13.44 13.04 25.35
CA LEU A 230 14.22 13.58 24.25
C LEU A 230 13.62 13.20 22.89
N ALA A 231 13.20 11.94 22.70
CA ALA A 231 12.53 11.49 21.48
C ALA A 231 11.29 12.34 21.15
N GLY A 232 10.48 12.69 22.16
CA GLY A 232 9.31 13.57 22.01
C GLY A 232 9.63 15.04 21.68
N TYR A 233 10.86 15.50 21.92
CA TYR A 233 11.32 16.86 21.57
C TYR A 233 12.07 16.89 20.23
N ILE A 234 13.00 15.96 19.99
CA ILE A 234 13.83 15.87 18.77
C ILE A 234 12.96 15.90 17.49
N ASP A 235 11.77 15.32 17.55
CA ASP A 235 10.83 15.23 16.42
C ASP A 235 10.44 16.57 15.81
N TRP A 236 10.39 17.66 16.59
CA TRP A 236 9.82 18.94 16.14
C TRP A 236 10.69 20.16 16.43
N VAL A 237 11.67 20.06 17.34
CA VAL A 237 12.59 21.17 17.63
C VAL A 237 13.42 21.55 16.41
N ALA A 238 13.93 22.78 16.42
CA ALA A 238 14.84 23.25 15.38
C ALA A 238 16.14 22.44 15.42
N LEU A 239 16.66 22.09 14.23
CA LEU A 239 17.86 21.26 14.07
C LEU A 239 19.09 21.84 14.80
N VAL A 240 19.16 23.17 14.93
CA VAL A 240 20.23 23.88 15.65
C VAL A 240 20.43 23.40 17.08
N HIS A 241 19.36 22.96 17.78
CA HIS A 241 19.47 22.44 19.15
C HIS A 241 20.00 21.00 19.17
N ILE A 242 19.71 20.21 18.14
CA ILE A 242 20.23 18.84 17.97
C ILE A 242 21.72 18.88 17.64
N THR A 243 22.13 19.86 16.84
CA THR A 243 23.52 20.06 16.38
C THR A 243 24.33 20.97 17.30
N HIS A 244 23.76 21.38 18.45
CA HIS A 244 24.43 22.23 19.44
C HIS A 244 25.68 21.56 20.03
N ASP A 245 26.67 22.36 20.47
CA ASP A 245 27.94 21.90 21.02
C ASP A 245 28.61 20.81 20.16
N ASN A 246 28.77 21.05 18.86
CA ASN A 246 29.34 20.10 17.90
C ASN A 246 28.60 18.74 17.88
N CYS A 247 27.27 18.76 17.96
CA CYS A 247 26.42 17.55 17.95
C CYS A 247 26.66 16.59 19.13
N ARG A 248 27.02 17.10 20.31
CA ARG A 248 27.24 16.31 21.54
C ARG A 248 26.11 15.32 21.86
N LEU A 249 24.86 15.68 21.55
CA LEU A 249 23.73 14.76 21.71
C LEU A 249 23.92 13.48 20.87
N LEU A 250 24.27 13.63 19.58
CA LEU A 250 24.44 12.49 18.67
C LEU A 250 25.58 11.60 19.14
N GLU A 251 26.71 12.18 19.56
CA GLU A 251 27.84 11.44 20.14
C GLU A 251 27.41 10.64 21.38
N MET A 252 26.67 11.28 22.30
CA MET A 252 26.20 10.62 23.51
C MET A 252 25.22 9.48 23.20
N LEU A 253 24.32 9.67 22.23
CA LEU A 253 23.42 8.61 21.79
C LEU A 253 24.18 7.44 21.16
N CYS A 254 25.22 7.71 20.35
CA CYS A 254 26.09 6.66 19.81
C CYS A 254 26.82 5.89 20.91
N LEU A 255 27.31 6.55 21.96
CA LEU A 255 27.92 5.90 23.12
C LEU A 255 26.92 5.00 23.86
N LEU A 256 25.64 5.39 23.91
CA LEU A 256 24.58 4.62 24.54
C LEU A 256 24.16 3.38 23.75
N LEU A 257 24.48 3.29 22.45
CA LEU A 257 24.29 2.07 21.66
C LEU A 257 25.11 0.89 22.22
N GLY A 258 26.19 1.16 22.95
CA GLY A 258 26.98 0.13 23.64
C GLY A 258 26.40 -0.34 24.98
N GLU A 259 25.32 0.28 25.47
CA GLU A 259 24.69 -0.08 26.75
C GLU A 259 23.37 -0.82 26.54
N THR A 260 23.35 -2.12 26.85
CA THR A 260 22.23 -3.04 26.56
C THR A 260 20.86 -2.58 27.05
N GLU A 261 20.80 -1.91 28.21
CA GLU A 261 19.55 -1.44 28.80
C GLU A 261 19.01 -0.15 28.16
N LEU A 262 19.86 0.65 27.52
CA LEU A 262 19.53 1.99 26.99
C LEU A 262 19.64 2.10 25.47
N GLN A 263 20.21 1.08 24.81
CA GLN A 263 20.52 1.10 23.38
C GLN A 263 19.28 1.27 22.48
N LEU A 264 18.12 0.73 22.89
CA LEU A 264 16.88 0.81 22.10
C LEU A 264 16.38 2.24 22.04
N GLU A 265 16.22 2.86 23.20
CA GLU A 265 15.73 4.22 23.35
C GLU A 265 16.71 5.24 22.75
N ALA A 266 18.02 4.97 22.83
CA ALA A 266 19.04 5.75 22.15
C ALA A 266 18.97 5.62 20.62
N ALA A 267 18.76 4.41 20.09
CA ALA A 267 18.57 4.18 18.67
C ALA A 267 17.29 4.86 18.15
N GLU A 268 16.21 4.89 18.92
CA GLU A 268 14.99 5.62 18.56
C GLU A 268 15.21 7.14 18.51
N CYS A 269 15.92 7.71 19.49
CA CYS A 269 16.31 9.13 19.46
C CYS A 269 17.17 9.45 18.22
N LEU A 270 18.17 8.61 17.92
CA LEU A 270 19.00 8.76 16.72
C LEU A 270 18.16 8.69 15.46
N LEU A 271 17.26 7.70 15.36
CA LEU A 271 16.39 7.50 14.21
C LEU A 271 15.53 8.72 13.93
N ILE A 272 14.89 9.27 14.97
CA ILE A 272 14.07 10.48 14.85
C ILE A 272 14.94 11.64 14.39
N ALA A 273 16.13 11.82 14.98
CA ALA A 273 17.06 12.90 14.62
C ALA A 273 17.51 12.81 13.14
N VAL A 274 17.96 11.64 12.68
CA VAL A 274 18.43 11.46 11.29
C VAL A 274 17.29 11.41 10.27
N SER A 275 16.06 11.12 10.70
CA SER A 275 14.87 11.14 9.84
C SER A 275 14.28 12.54 9.67
N ARG A 276 14.81 13.56 10.38
CA ARG A 276 14.36 14.95 10.25
C ARG A 276 14.51 15.44 8.81
N LYS A 277 13.41 15.94 8.28
CA LYS A 277 13.37 16.68 7.02
C LYS A 277 13.46 18.18 7.30
N GLY A 278 13.98 18.93 6.33
CA GLY A 278 14.24 20.36 6.49
C GLY A 278 15.22 20.87 5.44
N LYS A 279 15.71 22.10 5.65
CA LYS A 279 16.74 22.69 4.80
C LYS A 279 18.00 21.82 4.81
N LEU A 280 18.64 21.68 3.65
CA LEU A 280 19.85 20.86 3.50
C LEU A 280 21.03 21.42 4.32
N GLU A 281 21.15 22.75 4.43
CA GLU A 281 22.19 23.42 5.25
C GLU A 281 22.16 22.98 6.72
N ASP A 282 20.97 22.96 7.32
CA ASP A 282 20.77 22.57 8.72
C ASP A 282 20.99 21.06 8.96
N ARG A 283 20.96 20.25 7.89
CA ARG A 283 21.16 18.80 7.93
C ARG A 283 22.63 18.40 7.77
N LYS A 284 23.48 19.30 7.25
CA LYS A 284 24.92 19.06 7.05
C LYS A 284 25.64 18.53 8.30
N PRO A 285 25.38 19.04 9.52
CA PRO A 285 26.08 18.55 10.72
C PRO A 285 25.75 17.09 11.09
N LEU A 286 24.67 16.50 10.57
CA LEU A 286 24.36 15.07 10.78
C LEU A 286 25.44 14.15 10.20
N MET A 287 26.29 14.66 9.29
CA MET A 287 27.41 13.91 8.73
C MET A 287 28.48 13.56 9.78
N VAL A 288 28.46 14.16 10.97
CA VAL A 288 29.30 13.77 12.12
C VAL A 288 29.10 12.29 12.51
N LEU A 289 27.96 11.69 12.17
CA LEU A 289 27.71 10.27 12.41
C LEU A 289 28.60 9.35 11.56
N PHE A 290 29.25 9.87 10.52
CA PHE A 290 30.28 9.17 9.75
C PHE A 290 31.68 9.31 10.37
N ASP A 291 31.87 10.09 11.42
CA ASP A 291 33.16 10.17 12.11
C ASP A 291 33.53 8.85 12.79
N ASP A 292 34.81 8.64 13.04
CA ASP A 292 35.35 7.35 13.51
C ASP A 292 34.68 6.82 14.77
N VAL A 293 34.39 7.71 15.73
CA VAL A 293 33.80 7.33 17.02
C VAL A 293 32.36 6.86 16.85
N ALA A 294 31.52 7.67 16.19
CA ALA A 294 30.11 7.34 15.97
C ALA A 294 29.94 6.07 15.13
N MET A 295 30.67 5.99 14.01
CA MET A 295 30.59 4.85 13.11
C MET A 295 31.14 3.56 13.76
N HIS A 296 32.13 3.67 14.66
CA HIS A 296 32.63 2.50 15.40
C HIS A 296 31.55 1.89 16.31
N TYR A 297 30.82 2.71 17.07
CA TYR A 297 29.73 2.21 17.93
C TYR A 297 28.56 1.65 17.11
N ILE A 298 28.20 2.32 16.00
CA ILE A 298 27.16 1.84 15.09
C ILE A 298 27.56 0.49 14.48
N LEU A 299 28.80 0.37 13.97
CA LEU A 299 29.32 -0.86 13.39
C LEU A 299 29.42 -1.97 14.44
N SER A 300 29.92 -1.68 15.65
CA SER A 300 30.03 -2.66 16.73
C SER A 300 28.65 -3.18 17.16
N ALA A 301 27.67 -2.28 17.27
CA ALA A 301 26.29 -2.65 17.57
C ALA A 301 25.69 -3.51 16.44
N ALA A 302 25.92 -3.15 15.18
CA ALA A 302 25.48 -3.92 14.02
C ALA A 302 26.14 -5.31 13.95
N GLN A 303 27.44 -5.42 14.25
CA GLN A 303 28.20 -6.68 14.22
C GLN A 303 27.93 -7.57 15.43
N SER A 304 27.51 -7.02 16.57
CA SER A 304 27.07 -7.81 17.73
C SER A 304 25.87 -8.71 17.41
N ALA A 305 25.12 -8.41 16.35
CA ALA A 305 24.04 -9.22 15.80
C ALA A 305 24.51 -10.58 15.26
N ASP A 306 25.73 -10.69 14.74
CA ASP A 306 26.30 -11.96 14.24
C ASP A 306 26.76 -12.88 15.39
N GLY A 307 27.09 -12.33 16.57
CA GLY A 307 27.72 -13.04 17.67
C GLY A 307 26.77 -13.58 18.74
N ALA A 308 25.62 -12.94 18.98
CA ALA A 308 24.71 -13.33 20.06
C ALA A 308 24.02 -14.68 19.83
N ALA A 309 23.89 -15.13 18.58
CA ALA A 309 23.38 -16.46 18.24
C ALA A 309 24.44 -17.59 18.41
N MET A 310 25.73 -17.25 18.54
CA MET A 310 26.84 -18.21 18.56
C MET A 310 27.58 -18.32 19.91
N CYS A 311 27.54 -17.27 20.75
CA CYS A 311 28.41 -17.19 21.95
C CYS A 311 27.87 -17.80 23.26
N ASN A 312 26.69 -18.41 23.31
CA ASN A 312 26.24 -19.18 24.50
C ASN A 312 26.36 -20.71 24.34
N LYS A 313 27.21 -21.20 23.41
CA LYS A 313 27.52 -22.64 23.29
C LYS A 313 28.50 -23.18 24.35
N PHE A 314 28.94 -22.36 25.30
CA PHE A 314 29.86 -22.77 26.38
C PHE A 314 29.34 -22.39 27.78
N SER A 315 28.14 -22.85 28.13
CA SER A 315 27.82 -23.17 29.53
C SER A 315 26.53 -24.00 29.58
N ASP A 316 26.68 -25.21 30.13
CA ASP A 316 25.65 -26.14 30.58
C ASP A 316 24.78 -26.85 29.54
N SER A 317 25.28 -28.02 29.16
CA SER A 317 24.50 -29.16 28.68
C SER A 317 23.42 -29.54 29.70
N GLN A 318 22.17 -29.09 29.50
CA GLN A 318 20.90 -29.79 29.79
C GLN A 318 19.71 -28.80 29.73
N SER A 319 19.35 -28.35 28.54
CA SER A 319 17.97 -27.93 28.23
C SER A 319 17.71 -28.13 26.73
N VAL A 320 16.57 -28.73 26.39
CA VAL A 320 16.17 -29.09 25.01
C VAL A 320 15.60 -27.89 24.23
N HIS A 321 15.83 -26.67 24.72
CA HIS A 321 15.48 -25.43 24.04
C HIS A 321 16.73 -24.55 23.99
N GLY A 322 17.28 -24.32 22.78
CA GLY A 322 18.41 -23.43 22.58
C GLY A 322 18.13 -22.00 23.09
N PRO A 323 19.16 -21.17 23.30
CA PRO A 323 18.96 -19.78 23.70
C PRO A 323 18.20 -19.05 22.57
N GLY A 324 16.91 -18.83 22.78
CA GLY A 324 16.02 -18.25 21.78
C GLY A 324 16.31 -16.78 21.49
N LEU A 325 15.79 -16.31 20.35
CA LEU A 325 15.80 -14.92 19.91
C LEU A 325 15.32 -13.96 21.00
N VAL A 326 16.19 -13.07 21.45
CA VAL A 326 15.86 -12.04 22.46
C VAL A 326 15.11 -10.91 21.79
N GLU A 327 13.80 -10.81 22.04
CA GLU A 327 12.88 -9.85 21.39
C GLU A 327 13.33 -8.39 21.53
N ARG A 328 13.79 -7.97 22.73
CA ARG A 328 14.31 -6.60 22.96
C ARG A 328 15.53 -6.30 22.09
N HIS A 329 16.46 -7.26 21.95
CA HIS A 329 17.64 -7.08 21.10
C HIS A 329 17.28 -7.06 19.62
N TYR A 330 16.36 -7.94 19.18
CA TYR A 330 15.90 -7.92 17.80
C TYR A 330 15.20 -6.60 17.43
N THR A 331 14.37 -6.07 18.33
CA THR A 331 13.73 -4.76 18.17
C THR A 331 14.76 -3.64 18.05
N PHE A 332 15.81 -3.69 18.88
CA PHE A 332 16.96 -2.77 18.75
C PHE A 332 17.63 -2.86 17.38
N LEU A 333 17.89 -4.07 16.86
CA LEU A 333 18.48 -4.25 15.53
C LEU A 333 17.59 -3.68 14.42
N LYS A 334 16.26 -3.83 14.52
CA LYS A 334 15.31 -3.19 13.59
C LYS A 334 15.45 -1.67 13.62
N ARG A 335 15.52 -1.07 14.81
CA ARG A 335 15.72 0.39 14.95
C ARG A 335 17.08 0.83 14.40
N LEU A 336 18.16 0.11 14.71
CA LEU A 336 19.49 0.45 14.22
C LEU A 336 19.59 0.33 12.69
N CYS A 337 18.95 -0.68 12.09
CA CYS A 337 18.85 -0.81 10.63
C CYS A 337 18.12 0.41 10.02
N GLN A 338 17.02 0.84 10.62
CA GLN A 338 16.30 2.05 10.22
C GLN A 338 17.17 3.31 10.35
N VAL A 339 17.99 3.43 11.41
CA VAL A 339 18.94 4.54 11.58
C VAL A 339 19.91 4.59 10.39
N LEU A 340 20.49 3.44 10.01
CA LEU A 340 21.42 3.37 8.87
C LEU A 340 20.72 3.69 7.53
N CYS A 341 19.47 3.23 7.33
CA CYS A 341 18.71 3.55 6.13
C CYS A 341 18.41 5.06 6.02
N ALA A 342 17.98 5.67 7.13
CA ALA A 342 17.75 7.10 7.21
C ALA A 342 19.05 7.89 7.00
N LEU A 343 20.16 7.46 7.62
CA LEU A 343 21.49 8.07 7.43
C LEU A 343 21.97 7.95 5.97
N GLY A 344 21.78 6.80 5.32
CA GLY A 344 22.07 6.63 3.90
C GLY A 344 21.23 7.54 3.00
N SER A 345 19.96 7.74 3.36
CA SER A 345 19.08 8.70 2.67
C SER A 345 19.53 10.16 2.86
N GLN A 346 20.03 10.51 4.06
CA GLN A 346 20.65 11.82 4.33
C GLN A 346 21.89 12.02 3.46
N LEU A 347 22.78 11.02 3.39
CA LEU A 347 23.98 11.04 2.55
C LEU A 347 23.63 11.28 1.07
N CYS A 348 22.68 10.52 0.53
CA CYS A 348 22.23 10.67 -0.86
C CYS A 348 21.53 12.01 -1.14
N SER A 349 20.98 12.67 -0.12
CA SER A 349 20.34 13.99 -0.29
C SER A 349 21.36 15.14 -0.27
N LEU A 350 22.50 14.94 0.40
CA LEU A 350 23.48 16.00 0.69
C LEU A 350 24.65 16.01 -0.29
N VAL A 351 25.18 14.84 -0.64
CA VAL A 351 26.29 14.72 -1.60
C VAL A 351 25.79 15.10 -2.99
N GLY A 352 26.46 16.04 -3.65
CA GLY A 352 26.04 16.54 -4.97
C GLY A 352 24.91 17.57 -4.96
N SER A 353 24.49 18.02 -3.78
CA SER A 353 23.55 19.15 -3.63
C SER A 353 24.28 20.50 -3.60
N ASP A 354 23.52 21.60 -3.61
CA ASP A 354 24.03 22.98 -3.50
C ASP A 354 24.80 23.28 -2.20
N VAL A 355 24.74 22.38 -1.21
CA VAL A 355 25.36 22.55 0.12
C VAL A 355 26.82 22.01 0.18
N ASP A 356 27.31 21.48 -0.94
CA ASP A 356 28.68 21.01 -1.19
C ASP A 356 29.23 20.16 -0.02
N VAL A 357 28.66 18.96 0.13
CA VAL A 357 29.08 17.95 1.10
C VAL A 357 29.94 16.91 0.38
N GLU A 358 31.18 16.75 0.84
CA GLU A 358 32.10 15.73 0.33
C GLU A 358 31.67 14.32 0.73
N VAL A 359 32.18 13.33 0.00
CA VAL A 359 31.97 11.92 0.33
C VAL A 359 32.69 11.59 1.65
N PRO A 360 32.00 11.00 2.66
CA PRO A 360 32.62 10.72 3.96
C PRO A 360 33.79 9.74 3.87
N SER A 361 34.87 10.01 4.63
CA SER A 361 36.07 9.16 4.67
C SER A 361 35.81 7.72 5.14
N ASN A 362 34.90 7.56 6.11
CA ASN A 362 34.50 6.28 6.67
C ASN A 362 33.34 5.60 5.93
N LEU A 363 33.06 5.98 4.68
CA LEU A 363 32.02 5.35 3.87
C LEU A 363 32.17 3.82 3.84
N ASN A 364 33.40 3.28 3.80
CA ASN A 364 33.61 1.82 3.82
C ASN A 364 33.03 1.14 5.08
N LYS A 365 33.20 1.74 6.27
CA LYS A 365 32.66 1.17 7.52
C LYS A 365 31.13 1.20 7.53
N PHE A 366 30.54 2.30 7.04
CA PHE A 366 29.08 2.40 6.88
C PHE A 366 28.56 1.33 5.92
N MET A 367 29.20 1.18 4.76
CA MET A 367 28.80 0.19 3.75
C MET A 367 28.96 -1.25 4.26
N GLU A 368 29.97 -1.53 5.08
CA GLU A 368 30.14 -2.83 5.74
C GLU A 368 29.05 -3.11 6.79
N ALA A 369 28.72 -2.13 7.63
CA ALA A 369 27.59 -2.23 8.57
C ALA A 369 26.27 -2.47 7.83
N PHE A 370 26.07 -1.75 6.72
CA PHE A 370 24.85 -1.84 5.92
C PHE A 370 24.73 -3.19 5.19
N LEU A 371 25.85 -3.73 4.70
CA LEU A 371 25.90 -5.07 4.13
C LEU A 371 25.59 -6.13 5.19
N ALA A 372 26.06 -5.98 6.44
CA ALA A 372 25.77 -6.93 7.52
C ALA A 372 24.26 -7.10 7.76
N PHE A 373 23.49 -6.00 7.76
CA PHE A 373 22.02 -6.07 7.82
C PHE A 373 21.40 -6.71 6.57
N THR A 374 22.02 -6.55 5.41
CA THR A 374 21.56 -7.13 4.15
C THR A 374 21.84 -8.64 4.06
N THR A 375 22.81 -9.16 4.81
CA THR A 375 23.13 -10.60 4.90
C THR A 375 22.53 -11.29 6.13
N HIS A 376 21.99 -10.52 7.08
CA HIS A 376 21.43 -11.04 8.33
C HIS A 376 20.24 -12.02 8.09
N PRO A 377 20.00 -13.05 8.92
CA PRO A 377 18.92 -14.03 8.73
C PRO A 377 17.48 -13.46 8.69
N SER A 378 17.21 -12.38 9.43
CA SER A 378 15.88 -11.73 9.43
C SER A 378 15.48 -11.21 8.05
N GLN A 379 14.32 -11.66 7.56
CA GLN A 379 13.73 -11.21 6.30
C GLN A 379 13.31 -9.73 6.36
N PHE A 380 12.86 -9.23 7.52
CA PHE A 380 12.52 -7.82 7.72
C PHE A 380 13.76 -6.91 7.61
N LEU A 381 14.89 -7.30 8.21
CA LEU A 381 16.12 -6.51 8.17
C LEU A 381 16.68 -6.43 6.75
N ARG A 382 16.67 -7.55 6.01
CA ARG A 382 17.05 -7.58 4.58
C ARG A 382 16.17 -6.68 3.74
N SER A 383 14.86 -6.71 3.97
CA SER A 383 13.90 -5.89 3.23
C SER A 383 14.09 -4.39 3.49
N SER A 384 14.35 -4.02 4.74
CA SER A 384 14.55 -2.62 5.15
C SER A 384 15.71 -1.93 4.41
N THR A 385 16.76 -2.66 4.05
CA THR A 385 17.94 -2.07 3.40
C THR A 385 17.76 -1.77 1.91
N GLN A 386 16.77 -2.37 1.23
CA GLN A 386 16.70 -2.35 -0.25
C GLN A 386 16.48 -0.96 -0.84
N ILE A 387 15.59 -0.13 -0.26
CA ILE A 387 15.31 1.23 -0.75
C ILE A 387 16.59 2.09 -0.75
N THR A 388 17.36 1.98 0.32
CA THR A 388 18.61 2.76 0.48
C THR A 388 19.67 2.27 -0.50
N TRP A 389 19.80 0.95 -0.72
CA TRP A 389 20.68 0.41 -1.77
C TRP A 389 20.29 0.92 -3.17
N GLY A 390 19.00 0.88 -3.51
CA GLY A 390 18.50 1.39 -4.79
C GLY A 390 18.83 2.86 -4.98
N THR A 391 18.67 3.68 -3.93
CA THR A 391 19.01 5.10 -3.95
C THR A 391 20.51 5.32 -4.12
N LEU A 392 21.36 4.58 -3.40
CA LEU A 392 22.81 4.65 -3.51
C LEU A 392 23.30 4.29 -4.92
N PHE A 393 22.75 3.23 -5.52
CA PHE A 393 23.14 2.79 -6.86
C PHE A 393 22.65 3.72 -7.98
N ARG A 394 21.53 4.43 -7.78
CA ARG A 394 21.03 5.44 -8.72
C ARG A 394 21.71 6.79 -8.58
N HIS A 395 22.39 7.06 -7.47
CA HIS A 395 22.98 8.36 -7.18
C HIS A 395 24.13 8.71 -8.12
N GLU A 396 24.12 9.90 -8.72
CA GLU A 396 25.02 10.27 -9.83
C GLU A 396 26.51 10.31 -9.46
N ILE A 397 26.81 10.65 -8.21
CA ILE A 397 28.18 10.77 -7.68
C ILE A 397 28.60 9.48 -6.96
N LEU A 398 27.75 8.97 -6.08
CA LEU A 398 28.08 7.85 -5.18
C LEU A 398 28.19 6.52 -5.95
N SER A 399 27.40 6.33 -7.01
CA SER A 399 27.49 5.13 -7.87
C SER A 399 28.85 4.95 -8.54
N LYS A 400 29.64 6.03 -8.67
CA LYS A 400 30.98 6.02 -9.28
C LYS A 400 32.10 5.92 -8.23
N ASP A 401 31.77 6.01 -6.95
CA ASP A 401 32.76 5.94 -5.88
C ASP A 401 33.36 4.51 -5.77
N PRO A 402 34.70 4.36 -5.67
CA PRO A 402 35.33 3.05 -5.62
C PRO A 402 34.84 2.13 -4.50
N VAL A 403 34.46 2.69 -3.34
CA VAL A 403 33.92 1.91 -2.20
C VAL A 403 32.57 1.32 -2.58
N ILE A 404 31.69 2.11 -3.20
CA ILE A 404 30.37 1.65 -3.64
C ILE A 404 30.50 0.62 -4.76
N VAL A 405 31.37 0.84 -5.75
CA VAL A 405 31.61 -0.14 -6.84
C VAL A 405 32.05 -1.49 -6.27
N LYS A 406 33.04 -1.50 -5.37
CA LYS A 406 33.51 -2.73 -4.70
C LYS A 406 32.41 -3.39 -3.87
N MET A 407 31.60 -2.60 -3.18
CA MET A 407 30.50 -3.11 -2.36
C MET A 407 29.36 -3.65 -3.22
N THR A 408 29.14 -3.10 -4.40
CA THR A 408 28.12 -3.57 -5.36
C THR A 408 28.37 -5.03 -5.74
N THR A 409 29.63 -5.42 -5.98
CA THR A 409 29.98 -6.82 -6.24
C THR A 409 29.68 -7.74 -5.04
N LYS A 410 29.92 -7.27 -3.81
CA LYS A 410 29.56 -8.03 -2.59
C LYS A 410 28.04 -8.14 -2.42
N TYR A 411 27.30 -7.06 -2.68
CA TYR A 411 25.85 -7.03 -2.68
C TYR A 411 25.25 -8.02 -3.69
N MET A 412 25.81 -8.10 -4.90
CA MET A 412 25.37 -9.07 -5.92
C MET A 412 25.51 -10.52 -5.42
N ARG A 413 26.62 -10.86 -4.74
CA ARG A 413 26.80 -12.18 -4.15
C ARG A 413 25.82 -12.45 -3.00
N ALA A 414 25.60 -11.47 -2.12
CA ALA A 414 24.63 -11.59 -1.03
C ALA A 414 23.19 -11.81 -1.56
N THR A 415 22.87 -11.20 -2.70
CA THR A 415 21.57 -11.34 -3.36
C THR A 415 21.30 -12.79 -3.78
N MET A 416 22.33 -13.57 -4.10
CA MET A 416 22.17 -14.99 -4.45
C MET A 416 21.51 -15.78 -3.33
N THR A 417 21.79 -15.44 -2.06
CA THR A 417 21.16 -16.07 -0.89
C THR A 417 19.79 -15.47 -0.59
N ASN A 418 19.65 -14.15 -0.74
CA ASN A 418 18.43 -13.43 -0.37
C ASN A 418 17.24 -13.74 -1.28
N LEU A 419 17.49 -14.05 -2.56
CA LEU A 419 16.44 -14.40 -3.51
C LEU A 419 15.86 -15.81 -3.30
N VAL A 420 16.53 -16.66 -2.51
CA VAL A 420 16.07 -18.03 -2.24
C VAL A 420 14.96 -17.98 -1.19
N LYS A 421 13.77 -18.45 -1.58
CA LYS A 421 12.58 -18.47 -0.73
C LYS A 421 12.67 -19.54 0.37
N THR A 422 13.29 -19.18 1.49
CA THR A 422 13.44 -20.02 2.70
C THR A 422 13.09 -19.20 3.94
N GLY A 423 12.87 -19.85 5.09
CA GLY A 423 12.56 -19.13 6.33
C GLY A 423 11.07 -19.02 6.68
N PHE A 424 10.25 -19.95 6.21
CA PHE A 424 8.82 -19.97 6.54
C PHE A 424 8.61 -20.14 8.06
N PRO A 425 7.69 -19.39 8.69
CA PRO A 425 7.36 -19.52 10.12
C PRO A 425 7.08 -20.95 10.58
N SER A 426 6.38 -21.75 9.75
CA SER A 426 6.03 -23.14 10.06
C SER A 426 7.22 -24.13 10.01
N LYS A 427 8.32 -23.77 9.33
CA LYS A 427 9.47 -24.65 9.08
C LYS A 427 10.65 -24.36 10.00
N ASN A 428 11.65 -25.25 9.97
CA ASN A 428 12.95 -25.12 10.66
C ASN A 428 14.13 -25.40 9.70
N ASP A 429 13.98 -25.05 8.42
CA ASP A 429 14.98 -25.33 7.37
C ASP A 429 16.08 -24.26 7.28
N SER A 430 15.88 -23.10 7.90
CA SER A 430 16.77 -21.94 7.82
C SER A 430 16.82 -21.20 9.16
N PRO A 431 17.95 -20.57 9.53
CA PRO A 431 18.00 -19.67 10.69
C PRO A 431 17.02 -18.48 10.56
N SER A 432 16.55 -18.19 9.35
CA SER A 432 15.58 -17.14 9.07
C SER A 432 14.20 -17.45 9.67
N CYS A 433 13.85 -18.74 9.89
CA CYS A 433 12.53 -19.15 10.41
C CYS A 433 12.21 -18.55 11.79
N GLU A 434 13.21 -18.45 12.68
CA GLU A 434 13.00 -17.94 14.04
C GLU A 434 12.59 -16.46 14.04
N TYR A 435 13.22 -15.65 13.19
CA TYR A 435 12.85 -14.25 12.98
C TYR A 435 11.48 -14.13 12.31
N SER A 436 11.19 -14.96 11.31
CA SER A 436 9.90 -14.96 10.62
C SER A 436 8.74 -15.26 11.56
N ARG A 437 8.90 -16.11 12.58
CA ARG A 437 7.85 -16.36 13.60
C ARG A 437 7.54 -15.15 14.48
N VAL A 438 8.51 -14.25 14.65
CA VAL A 438 8.30 -13.00 15.39
C VAL A 438 7.60 -11.96 14.51
N ASP A 439 7.97 -11.91 13.22
CA ASP A 439 7.51 -10.88 12.29
C ASP A 439 6.16 -11.16 11.62
N PHE A 440 5.84 -12.44 11.37
CA PHE A 440 4.69 -12.87 10.59
C PHE A 440 3.78 -13.81 11.40
N ASP A 441 2.46 -13.74 11.18
CA ASP A 441 1.51 -14.64 11.85
C ASP A 441 1.40 -16.00 11.14
N SER A 442 1.52 -16.03 9.82
CA SER A 442 1.45 -17.26 9.02
C SER A 442 2.46 -17.34 7.88
N ASP A 443 2.53 -18.51 7.24
CA ASP A 443 3.34 -18.74 6.04
C ASP A 443 2.83 -17.93 4.84
N GLU A 444 1.53 -17.64 4.77
CA GLU A 444 0.93 -16.81 3.73
C GLU A 444 1.37 -15.35 3.85
N ASP A 445 1.38 -14.79 5.07
CA ASP A 445 1.91 -13.45 5.34
C ASP A 445 3.38 -13.35 4.91
N PHE A 446 4.19 -14.33 5.33
CA PHE A 446 5.60 -14.40 4.94
C PHE A 446 5.75 -14.49 3.42
N ASN A 447 4.98 -15.34 2.74
CA ASN A 447 5.06 -15.50 1.29
C ASN A 447 4.66 -14.21 0.55
N SER A 448 3.60 -13.52 1.00
CA SER A 448 3.18 -12.22 0.45
C SER A 448 4.28 -11.17 0.60
N PHE A 449 4.83 -11.05 1.81
CA PHE A 449 5.92 -10.13 2.11
C PHE A 449 7.19 -10.45 1.31
N PHE A 450 7.57 -11.73 1.23
CA PHE A 450 8.74 -12.17 0.50
C PHE A 450 8.63 -11.89 -1.00
N ASN A 451 7.45 -12.10 -1.60
CA ASN A 451 7.24 -11.79 -3.03
C ASN A 451 7.39 -10.29 -3.30
N SER A 452 6.85 -9.44 -2.41
CA SER A 452 6.99 -7.98 -2.50
C SER A 452 8.46 -7.55 -2.35
N PHE A 453 9.16 -8.11 -1.35
CA PHE A 453 10.60 -7.92 -1.16
C PHE A 453 11.40 -8.33 -2.41
N ARG A 454 11.09 -9.48 -3.00
CA ARG A 454 11.80 -10.00 -4.16
C ARG A 454 11.64 -9.11 -5.40
N ALA A 455 10.43 -8.57 -5.60
CA ALA A 455 10.18 -7.60 -6.67
C ALA A 455 11.04 -6.35 -6.50
N GLN A 456 11.07 -5.78 -5.29
CA GLN A 456 11.90 -4.63 -4.94
C GLN A 456 13.40 -4.93 -5.10
N GLN A 457 13.88 -6.06 -4.57
CA GLN A 457 15.28 -6.47 -4.72
C GLN A 457 15.66 -6.65 -6.20
N GLY A 458 14.75 -7.15 -7.03
CA GLY A 458 14.96 -7.24 -8.49
C GLY A 458 15.24 -5.88 -9.14
N GLU A 459 14.54 -4.82 -8.73
CA GLU A 459 14.83 -3.47 -9.19
C GLU A 459 16.20 -2.97 -8.72
N VAL A 460 16.56 -3.22 -7.47
CA VAL A 460 17.87 -2.85 -6.92
C VAL A 460 19.01 -3.60 -7.63
N VAL A 461 18.81 -4.88 -7.98
CA VAL A 461 19.75 -5.66 -8.80
C VAL A 461 19.92 -5.02 -10.18
N ARG A 462 18.84 -4.61 -10.85
CA ARG A 462 18.94 -3.90 -12.14
C ARG A 462 19.73 -2.60 -12.01
N ASN A 463 19.57 -1.87 -10.91
CA ASN A 463 20.38 -0.68 -10.64
C ASN A 463 21.85 -1.01 -10.37
N ALA A 464 22.14 -2.05 -9.60
CA ALA A 464 23.51 -2.55 -9.37
C ALA A 464 24.21 -3.00 -10.67
N CYS A 465 23.46 -3.64 -11.59
CA CYS A 465 23.96 -4.02 -12.93
C CYS A 465 24.39 -2.83 -13.79
N ARG A 466 23.93 -1.60 -13.50
CA ARG A 466 24.40 -0.39 -14.20
C ARG A 466 25.84 -0.03 -13.83
N ILE A 467 26.28 -0.44 -12.64
CA ILE A 467 27.61 -0.13 -12.12
C ILE A 467 28.61 -1.22 -12.52
N VAL A 468 28.25 -2.50 -12.34
CA VAL A 468 29.14 -3.67 -12.59
C VAL A 468 28.50 -4.71 -13.52
N PRO A 469 28.17 -4.36 -14.79
CA PRO A 469 27.41 -5.23 -15.69
C PRO A 469 28.11 -6.55 -16.04
N LEU A 470 29.42 -6.53 -16.24
CA LEU A 470 30.19 -7.72 -16.66
C LEU A 470 30.38 -8.69 -15.48
N GLU A 471 30.71 -8.19 -14.30
CA GLU A 471 30.83 -8.99 -13.09
C GLU A 471 29.47 -9.57 -12.68
N ALA A 472 28.38 -8.81 -12.82
CA ALA A 472 27.03 -9.30 -12.59
C ALA A 472 26.68 -10.47 -13.52
N PHE A 473 26.99 -10.34 -14.82
CA PHE A 473 26.79 -11.41 -15.79
C PHE A 473 27.65 -12.63 -15.48
N GLN A 474 28.88 -12.45 -15.04
CA GLN A 474 29.74 -13.55 -14.61
C GLN A 474 29.14 -14.32 -13.41
N ILE A 475 28.63 -13.61 -12.39
CA ILE A 475 27.97 -14.23 -11.23
C ILE A 475 26.72 -15.01 -11.67
N ALA A 476 25.90 -14.43 -12.56
CA ALA A 476 24.72 -15.12 -13.10
C ALA A 476 25.10 -16.38 -13.89
N SER A 477 26.16 -16.28 -14.70
CA SER A 477 26.70 -17.39 -15.51
C SER A 477 27.18 -18.55 -14.63
N GLU A 478 27.96 -18.26 -13.60
CA GLU A 478 28.45 -19.24 -12.64
C GLU A 478 27.29 -19.93 -11.89
N TRP A 479 26.28 -19.15 -11.49
CA TRP A 479 25.13 -19.70 -10.77
C TRP A 479 24.26 -20.59 -11.66
N LEU A 480 23.99 -20.17 -12.91
CA LEU A 480 23.24 -20.98 -13.87
C LEU A 480 23.97 -22.30 -14.18
N GLN A 481 25.28 -22.25 -14.43
CA GLN A 481 26.09 -23.45 -14.62
C GLN A 481 26.09 -24.36 -13.38
N TYR A 482 26.17 -23.78 -12.19
CA TYR A 482 26.07 -24.54 -10.95
C TYR A 482 24.73 -25.28 -10.83
N GLN A 483 23.60 -24.62 -11.12
CA GLN A 483 22.28 -25.26 -11.05
C GLN A 483 22.11 -26.37 -12.10
N ILE A 484 22.61 -26.17 -13.33
CA ILE A 484 22.57 -27.20 -14.39
C ILE A 484 23.34 -28.46 -14.00
N ASN A 485 24.47 -28.30 -13.31
CA ASN A 485 25.35 -29.40 -12.89
C ASN A 485 24.96 -30.04 -11.55
N THR A 486 24.07 -29.41 -10.78
CA THR A 486 23.63 -29.92 -9.47
C THR A 486 22.44 -30.86 -9.65
N PRO A 487 22.43 -32.05 -9.02
CA PRO A 487 21.30 -32.96 -9.12
C PRO A 487 20.04 -32.39 -8.45
N ILE A 488 18.87 -32.77 -8.97
CA ILE A 488 17.59 -32.31 -8.44
C ILE A 488 17.32 -33.01 -7.09
N ASP A 489 17.37 -32.23 -6.01
CA ASP A 489 16.86 -32.56 -4.69
C ASP A 489 15.38 -32.18 -4.55
N VAL A 490 14.54 -33.21 -4.37
CA VAL A 490 13.09 -33.13 -4.24
C VAL A 490 12.66 -32.82 -2.79
N GLY A 491 13.55 -32.99 -1.81
CA GLY A 491 13.27 -32.79 -0.38
C GLY A 491 12.38 -33.87 0.25
N THR A 492 12.02 -33.69 1.53
CA THR A 492 11.16 -34.62 2.31
C THR A 492 9.66 -34.43 2.07
N THR A 493 9.28 -33.34 1.42
CA THR A 493 7.89 -32.98 1.08
C THR A 493 7.51 -33.69 -0.22
N MET A 494 7.26 -34.99 -0.12
CA MET A 494 6.77 -35.81 -1.25
C MET A 494 5.40 -35.31 -1.70
N SER A 495 5.19 -35.09 -3.00
CA SER A 495 3.83 -35.04 -3.55
C SER A 495 3.17 -36.39 -3.31
N LYS A 496 1.87 -36.41 -3.01
CA LYS A 496 1.17 -37.65 -2.64
C LYS A 496 0.95 -38.58 -3.83
N THR A 497 1.31 -38.17 -5.05
CA THR A 497 0.84 -38.81 -6.29
C THR A 497 1.92 -39.36 -7.22
N ALA A 498 3.21 -39.03 -7.06
CA ALA A 498 4.28 -39.64 -7.86
C ALA A 498 5.65 -39.59 -7.15
N GLU A 499 6.25 -40.76 -6.93
CA GLU A 499 7.64 -40.87 -6.45
C GLU A 499 8.59 -40.13 -7.42
N GLY A 500 9.22 -39.03 -6.97
CA GLY A 500 10.37 -38.41 -7.65
C GLY A 500 10.21 -37.02 -8.30
N LEU A 501 9.11 -36.27 -8.08
CA LEU A 501 8.91 -34.92 -8.65
C LEU A 501 8.83 -33.82 -7.59
N CYS A 502 9.27 -32.59 -7.90
CA CYS A 502 9.39 -31.47 -6.97
C CYS A 502 8.06 -30.81 -6.61
N SER A 503 7.94 -30.37 -5.35
CA SER A 503 6.96 -29.36 -4.91
C SER A 503 7.53 -27.94 -5.06
N ILE A 504 6.69 -26.91 -4.94
CA ILE A 504 7.11 -25.49 -5.03
C ILE A 504 8.18 -25.15 -3.99
N LEU A 505 8.12 -25.80 -2.83
CA LEU A 505 9.01 -25.54 -1.70
C LEU A 505 10.17 -26.54 -1.64
N SER A 506 10.37 -27.36 -2.68
CA SER A 506 11.53 -28.24 -2.75
C SER A 506 12.81 -27.41 -2.81
N PRO A 507 13.92 -27.89 -2.21
CA PRO A 507 15.19 -27.17 -2.23
C PRO A 507 15.66 -26.81 -3.64
N SER A 508 15.46 -27.71 -4.61
CA SER A 508 15.84 -27.43 -6.00
C SER A 508 14.99 -26.35 -6.64
N VAL A 509 13.66 -26.40 -6.49
CA VAL A 509 12.77 -25.43 -7.15
C VAL A 509 13.02 -24.02 -6.64
N VAL A 510 13.20 -23.83 -5.33
CA VAL A 510 13.47 -22.50 -4.77
C VAL A 510 14.83 -21.94 -5.21
N GLN A 511 15.83 -22.79 -5.44
CA GLN A 511 17.14 -22.39 -5.95
C GLN A 511 17.09 -22.05 -7.45
N TRP A 512 16.40 -22.86 -8.24
CA TRP A 512 16.20 -22.62 -9.67
C TRP A 512 15.40 -21.35 -9.94
N ASP A 513 14.32 -21.11 -9.17
CA ASP A 513 13.49 -19.91 -9.27
C ASP A 513 14.30 -18.64 -8.94
N ALA A 514 15.07 -18.66 -7.84
CA ALA A 514 15.94 -17.56 -7.44
C ALA A 514 17.02 -17.23 -8.48
N MET A 515 17.72 -18.26 -8.98
CA MET A 515 18.74 -18.12 -10.01
C MET A 515 18.16 -17.58 -11.31
N THR A 516 16.98 -18.06 -11.71
CA THR A 516 16.30 -17.63 -12.94
C THR A 516 15.91 -16.16 -12.87
N PHE A 517 15.32 -15.73 -11.74
CA PHE A 517 14.94 -14.33 -11.52
C PHE A 517 16.17 -13.39 -11.54
N PHE A 518 17.28 -13.82 -10.94
CA PHE A 518 18.53 -13.08 -10.97
C PHE A 518 19.08 -12.97 -12.40
N THR A 519 19.14 -14.09 -13.13
CA THR A 519 19.66 -14.15 -14.50
C THR A 519 18.84 -13.28 -15.46
N GLU A 520 17.51 -13.34 -15.37
CA GLU A 520 16.62 -12.47 -16.15
C GLU A 520 16.89 -10.98 -15.89
N SER A 521 17.00 -10.60 -14.61
CA SER A 521 17.27 -9.21 -14.21
C SER A 521 18.63 -8.72 -14.70
N VAL A 522 19.67 -9.56 -14.63
CA VAL A 522 21.03 -9.23 -15.07
C VAL A 522 21.11 -9.13 -16.60
N VAL A 523 20.65 -10.14 -17.32
CA VAL A 523 20.75 -10.19 -18.78
C VAL A 523 19.90 -9.07 -19.43
N GLY A 524 18.69 -8.82 -18.90
CA GLY A 524 17.85 -7.73 -19.39
C GLY A 524 18.52 -6.36 -19.30
N GLN A 525 19.33 -6.14 -18.26
CA GLN A 525 20.06 -4.88 -18.08
C GLN A 525 21.40 -4.84 -18.84
N LEU A 526 22.05 -5.99 -19.04
CA LEU A 526 23.31 -6.12 -19.78
C LEU A 526 23.19 -5.52 -21.19
N PHE A 527 22.15 -5.90 -21.95
CA PHE A 527 21.91 -5.41 -23.31
C PHE A 527 21.51 -3.95 -23.39
N LYS A 528 21.08 -3.33 -22.28
CA LYS A 528 20.75 -1.90 -22.21
C LYS A 528 21.98 -1.03 -21.93
N ASN A 529 22.89 -1.50 -21.08
CA ASN A 529 24.00 -0.69 -20.58
C ASN A 529 25.33 -0.91 -21.30
N VAL A 530 25.54 -2.10 -21.85
CA VAL A 530 26.83 -2.47 -22.48
C VAL A 530 26.74 -2.24 -23.97
N GLU A 531 27.76 -1.56 -24.51
CA GLU A 531 27.93 -1.36 -25.95
C GLU A 531 27.99 -2.70 -26.69
N LYS A 532 27.40 -2.78 -27.89
CA LYS A 532 27.27 -4.01 -28.67
C LYS A 532 28.61 -4.76 -28.88
N GLU A 533 29.72 -4.04 -28.98
CA GLU A 533 31.06 -4.59 -29.19
C GLU A 533 31.66 -5.26 -27.95
N LYS A 534 31.24 -4.85 -26.75
CA LYS A 534 31.75 -5.35 -25.46
C LYS A 534 30.88 -6.45 -24.85
N LEU A 535 29.84 -6.87 -25.56
CA LEU A 535 28.94 -7.92 -25.09
C LEU A 535 29.66 -9.28 -25.06
N PRO A 536 29.53 -10.07 -23.97
CA PRO A 536 30.11 -11.41 -23.87
C PRO A 536 29.29 -12.43 -24.69
N VAL A 537 29.27 -12.28 -26.01
CA VAL A 537 28.42 -13.07 -26.92
C VAL A 537 28.77 -14.56 -26.86
N ASP A 538 30.06 -14.92 -26.86
CA ASP A 538 30.46 -16.32 -26.87
C ASP A 538 30.05 -17.05 -25.57
N GLN A 539 30.26 -16.42 -24.42
CA GLN A 539 29.81 -16.94 -23.11
C GLN A 539 28.27 -17.02 -23.04
N GLY A 540 27.56 -16.00 -23.54
CA GLY A 540 26.09 -16.01 -23.60
C GLY A 540 25.52 -17.15 -24.45
N ILE A 541 26.14 -17.45 -25.59
CA ILE A 541 25.77 -18.56 -26.46
C ILE A 541 26.12 -19.92 -25.82
N GLU A 542 27.26 -20.03 -25.15
CA GLU A 542 27.64 -21.25 -24.40
C GLU A 542 26.60 -21.59 -23.33
N LEU A 543 26.15 -20.58 -22.56
CA LEU A 543 25.09 -20.74 -21.56
C LEU A 543 23.76 -21.12 -22.21
N LEU A 544 23.39 -20.46 -23.32
CA LEU A 544 22.16 -20.81 -24.04
C LEU A 544 22.19 -22.27 -24.51
N GLN A 545 23.32 -22.73 -25.03
CA GLN A 545 23.49 -24.12 -25.46
C GLN A 545 23.40 -25.09 -24.29
N ALA A 546 24.00 -24.77 -23.14
CA ALA A 546 23.88 -25.58 -21.93
C ALA A 546 22.41 -25.71 -21.47
N VAL A 547 21.65 -24.61 -21.49
CA VAL A 547 20.22 -24.59 -21.12
C VAL A 547 19.37 -25.36 -22.14
N LEU A 548 19.62 -25.21 -23.45
CA LEU A 548 18.88 -25.94 -24.49
C LEU A 548 19.08 -27.45 -24.37
N ASN A 549 20.30 -27.88 -24.07
CA ASN A 549 20.68 -29.29 -23.89
C ASN A 549 20.19 -29.90 -22.57
N TYR A 550 19.80 -29.09 -21.58
CA TYR A 550 19.31 -29.58 -20.30
C TYR A 550 17.89 -30.14 -20.42
N GLU A 551 17.70 -31.42 -20.10
CA GLU A 551 16.40 -32.09 -20.14
C GLU A 551 15.91 -32.42 -18.74
N THR A 552 14.63 -32.12 -18.46
CA THR A 552 13.99 -32.43 -17.19
C THR A 552 12.55 -32.88 -17.42
N ARG A 553 12.08 -33.79 -16.56
CA ARG A 553 10.67 -34.22 -16.50
C ARG A 553 9.86 -33.41 -15.48
N ASP A 554 10.52 -32.54 -14.73
CA ASP A 554 9.87 -31.71 -13.72
C ASP A 554 9.29 -30.42 -14.34
N PRO A 555 7.96 -30.18 -14.24
CA PRO A 555 7.35 -29.01 -14.84
C PRO A 555 7.84 -27.69 -14.21
N LEU A 556 8.12 -27.64 -12.91
CA LEU A 556 8.52 -26.39 -12.24
C LEU A 556 9.94 -25.99 -12.69
N ILE A 557 10.85 -26.96 -12.78
CA ILE A 557 12.21 -26.74 -13.29
C ILE A 557 12.18 -26.42 -14.79
N LEU A 558 11.33 -27.11 -15.57
CA LEU A 558 11.18 -26.82 -17.00
C LEU A 558 10.71 -25.38 -17.23
N SER A 559 9.80 -24.85 -16.40
CA SER A 559 9.40 -23.45 -16.46
C SER A 559 10.59 -22.50 -16.27
N CYS A 560 11.50 -22.79 -15.33
CA CYS A 560 12.73 -22.02 -15.09
C CYS A 560 13.68 -22.10 -16.30
N VAL A 561 13.85 -23.29 -16.88
CA VAL A 561 14.65 -23.50 -18.11
C VAL A 561 14.12 -22.62 -19.25
N LEU A 562 12.81 -22.63 -19.49
CA LEU A 562 12.18 -21.83 -20.54
C LEU A 562 12.31 -20.31 -20.33
N THR A 563 12.27 -19.85 -19.07
CA THR A 563 12.59 -18.45 -18.75
C THR A 563 14.03 -18.14 -19.09
N ASN A 564 15.00 -18.98 -18.70
CA ASN A 564 16.41 -18.78 -19.05
C ASN A 564 16.65 -18.80 -20.57
N VAL A 565 15.97 -19.67 -21.33
CA VAL A 565 15.98 -19.64 -22.81
C VAL A 565 15.48 -18.29 -23.33
N SER A 566 14.39 -17.77 -22.77
CA SER A 566 13.81 -16.48 -23.17
C SER A 566 14.73 -15.31 -22.80
N SER A 567 15.38 -15.35 -21.64
CA SER A 567 16.32 -14.33 -21.15
C SER A 567 17.61 -14.30 -21.97
N LEU A 568 18.13 -15.45 -22.37
CA LEU A 568 19.34 -15.57 -23.20
C LEU A 568 19.06 -15.45 -24.71
N PHE A 569 17.79 -15.38 -25.13
CA PHE A 569 17.40 -15.22 -26.52
C PHE A 569 18.05 -14.03 -27.25
N PRO A 570 18.27 -12.84 -26.63
CA PRO A 570 18.90 -11.71 -27.32
C PRO A 570 20.26 -12.06 -27.93
N PHE A 571 21.03 -13.00 -27.36
CA PHE A 571 22.29 -13.48 -27.93
C PHE A 571 22.10 -14.19 -29.30
N VAL A 572 20.94 -14.81 -29.56
CA VAL A 572 20.61 -15.48 -30.82
C VAL A 572 20.58 -14.49 -31.99
N THR A 573 20.30 -13.21 -31.75
CA THR A 573 20.35 -12.17 -32.80
C THR A 573 21.74 -12.03 -33.42
N HIS A 574 22.80 -12.35 -32.66
CA HIS A 574 24.19 -12.37 -33.12
C HIS A 574 24.59 -13.71 -33.75
N ARG A 575 23.90 -14.81 -33.42
CA ARG A 575 24.13 -16.17 -33.96
C ARG A 575 22.80 -16.84 -34.35
N PRO A 576 22.16 -16.46 -35.47
CA PRO A 576 20.83 -16.96 -35.85
C PRO A 576 20.74 -18.48 -36.07
N GLN A 577 21.86 -19.17 -36.22
CA GLN A 577 21.94 -20.63 -36.38
C GLN A 577 21.30 -21.43 -35.23
N PHE A 578 21.18 -20.85 -34.04
CA PHE A 578 20.56 -21.50 -32.88
C PHE A 578 19.03 -21.34 -32.82
N LEU A 579 18.43 -20.51 -33.68
CA LEU A 579 16.99 -20.25 -33.68
C LEU A 579 16.13 -21.52 -33.84
N PRO A 580 16.44 -22.47 -34.75
CA PRO A 580 15.66 -23.71 -34.85
C PRO A 580 15.68 -24.56 -33.58
N GLN A 581 16.80 -24.60 -32.85
CA GLN A 581 16.93 -25.36 -31.61
C GLN A 581 16.09 -24.74 -30.49
N VAL A 582 16.07 -23.40 -30.40
CA VAL A 582 15.22 -22.66 -29.47
C VAL A 582 13.74 -22.96 -29.75
N LEU A 583 13.31 -22.85 -31.01
CA LEU A 583 11.94 -23.13 -31.40
C LEU A 583 11.55 -24.58 -31.10
N TYR A 584 12.43 -25.55 -31.38
CA TYR A 584 12.19 -26.96 -31.07
C TYR A 584 11.94 -27.18 -29.57
N LYS A 585 12.76 -26.58 -28.69
CA LYS A 585 12.59 -26.67 -27.24
C LYS A 585 11.25 -26.10 -26.77
N LEU A 586 10.84 -24.95 -27.33
CA LEU A 586 9.58 -24.29 -26.98
C LEU A 586 8.36 -25.10 -27.46
N PHE A 587 8.37 -25.59 -28.69
CA PHE A 587 7.27 -26.41 -29.21
C PHE A 587 7.14 -27.74 -28.46
N ALA A 588 8.25 -28.40 -28.14
CA ALA A 588 8.22 -29.61 -27.31
C ALA A 588 7.57 -29.34 -25.94
N SER A 589 7.79 -28.15 -25.38
CA SER A 589 7.22 -27.74 -24.09
C SER A 589 5.72 -27.37 -24.17
N ILE A 590 5.22 -26.98 -25.35
CA ILE A 590 3.77 -26.75 -25.56
C ILE A 590 2.99 -28.05 -25.49
N THR A 591 3.57 -29.15 -25.97
CA THR A 591 2.95 -30.48 -25.89
C THR A 591 3.39 -31.28 -24.67
N PHE A 592 4.00 -30.63 -23.67
CA PHE A 592 4.52 -31.29 -22.48
C PHE A 592 3.40 -31.96 -21.68
N GLU A 593 3.64 -33.22 -21.29
CA GLU A 593 2.80 -34.05 -20.43
C GLU A 593 3.71 -34.95 -19.58
N VAL A 594 3.33 -35.17 -18.31
CA VAL A 594 4.15 -35.91 -17.32
C VAL A 594 3.82 -37.41 -17.33
N ILE A 595 2.59 -37.79 -17.67
CA ILE A 595 2.12 -39.17 -17.79
C ILE A 595 1.54 -39.34 -19.20
N GLU A 596 2.16 -40.19 -20.02
CA GLU A 596 1.75 -40.42 -21.42
C GLU A 596 0.41 -41.16 -21.54
N GLU A 597 -0.06 -41.82 -20.46
CA GLU A 597 -1.29 -42.61 -20.44
C GLU A 597 -2.07 -42.45 -19.12
N SER A 598 -3.15 -41.64 -19.08
CA SER A 598 -4.45 -41.97 -18.45
C SER A 598 -5.32 -40.76 -18.07
N LYS A 599 -6.61 -41.08 -17.91
CA LYS A 599 -7.85 -40.36 -17.52
C LYS A 599 -7.79 -39.32 -16.38
N ALA A 600 -6.63 -38.92 -15.87
CA ALA A 600 -6.53 -37.91 -14.80
C ALA A 600 -6.46 -36.47 -15.37
N PRO A 601 -7.11 -35.48 -14.74
CA PRO A 601 -7.03 -34.09 -15.18
C PRO A 601 -5.61 -33.55 -15.01
N ARG A 602 -5.11 -32.81 -16.01
CA ARG A 602 -3.77 -32.19 -15.98
C ARG A 602 -3.57 -31.33 -14.72
N THR A 603 -2.38 -31.41 -14.13
CA THR A 603 -2.00 -30.59 -12.97
C THR A 603 -1.84 -29.12 -13.35
N ARG A 604 -1.95 -28.22 -12.37
CA ARG A 604 -1.75 -26.77 -12.59
C ARG A 604 -0.31 -26.46 -13.02
N ALA A 605 0.69 -27.19 -12.53
CA ALA A 605 2.09 -27.04 -12.94
C ALA A 605 2.29 -27.30 -14.46
N VAL A 606 1.74 -28.39 -14.99
CA VAL A 606 1.84 -28.71 -16.43
C VAL A 606 1.14 -27.66 -17.29
N LYS A 607 -0.06 -27.23 -16.87
CA LYS A 607 -0.78 -26.12 -17.55
C LYS A 607 0.06 -24.84 -17.57
N ASN A 608 0.75 -24.53 -16.46
CA ASN A 608 1.59 -23.34 -16.37
C ASN A 608 2.79 -23.41 -17.33
N VAL A 609 3.47 -24.55 -17.45
CA VAL A 609 4.60 -24.74 -18.38
C VAL A 609 4.17 -24.54 -19.83
N ARG A 610 3.06 -25.17 -20.23
CA ARG A 610 2.55 -25.07 -21.61
C ARG A 610 2.15 -23.65 -21.95
N ARG A 611 1.49 -22.95 -21.00
CA ARG A 611 1.17 -21.53 -21.12
C ARG A 611 2.44 -20.67 -21.18
N HIS A 612 3.44 -20.98 -20.38
CA HIS A 612 4.73 -20.29 -20.36
C HIS A 612 5.44 -20.42 -21.71
N ALA A 613 5.50 -21.63 -22.28
CA ALA A 613 6.06 -21.85 -23.61
C ALA A 613 5.31 -21.06 -24.70
N CYS A 614 3.98 -21.04 -24.66
CA CYS A 614 3.17 -20.21 -25.58
C CYS A 614 3.49 -18.71 -25.42
N SER A 615 3.62 -18.23 -24.18
CA SER A 615 3.98 -16.85 -23.86
C SER A 615 5.37 -16.49 -24.38
N SER A 616 6.36 -17.35 -24.21
CA SER A 616 7.71 -17.18 -24.74
C SER A 616 7.73 -17.07 -26.27
N ILE A 617 6.92 -17.89 -26.96
CA ILE A 617 6.77 -17.78 -28.43
C ILE A 617 6.16 -16.43 -28.82
N ILE A 618 5.10 -15.98 -28.13
CA ILE A 618 4.51 -14.64 -28.38
C ILE A 618 5.56 -13.55 -28.16
N LYS A 619 6.30 -13.59 -27.05
CA LYS A 619 7.34 -12.61 -26.70
C LYS A 619 8.41 -12.55 -27.79
N MET A 620 8.92 -13.71 -28.25
CA MET A 620 9.88 -13.79 -29.35
C MET A 620 9.33 -13.24 -30.67
N CYS A 621 8.09 -13.59 -31.01
CA CYS A 621 7.43 -13.12 -32.23
C CYS A 621 7.08 -11.63 -32.18
N ARG A 622 6.94 -11.04 -31.00
CA ARG A 622 6.69 -9.61 -30.78
C ARG A 622 7.97 -8.79 -30.83
N ASP A 623 8.99 -9.24 -30.09
CA ASP A 623 10.20 -8.44 -29.81
C ASP A 623 11.26 -8.61 -30.91
N TYR A 624 11.30 -9.76 -31.59
CA TYR A 624 12.31 -10.10 -32.61
C TYR A 624 11.71 -10.55 -33.95
N PRO A 625 10.69 -9.87 -34.48
CA PRO A 625 9.87 -10.43 -35.55
C PRO A 625 10.65 -10.56 -36.88
N GLN A 626 11.67 -9.72 -37.09
CA GLN A 626 12.54 -9.74 -38.27
C GLN A 626 13.39 -11.03 -38.36
N PHE A 627 13.84 -11.55 -37.22
CA PHE A 627 14.64 -12.78 -37.16
C PHE A 627 13.79 -14.04 -37.25
N ILE A 628 12.51 -13.95 -36.86
CA ILE A 628 11.56 -15.07 -36.89
C ILE A 628 10.91 -15.22 -38.28
N LEU A 629 10.70 -14.14 -39.02
CA LEU A 629 10.03 -14.13 -40.32
C LEU A 629 10.59 -15.17 -41.33
N PRO A 630 11.92 -15.39 -41.48
CA PRO A 630 12.44 -16.41 -42.38
C PRO A 630 12.00 -17.84 -42.05
N CYS A 631 11.59 -18.09 -40.80
CA CYS A 631 11.11 -19.38 -40.32
C CYS A 631 9.57 -19.46 -40.29
N PHE A 632 8.85 -18.46 -40.82
CA PHE A 632 7.39 -18.37 -40.72
C PHE A 632 6.67 -19.60 -41.29
N ASP A 633 7.07 -20.09 -42.47
CA ASP A 633 6.40 -21.26 -43.09
C ASP A 633 6.55 -22.52 -42.25
N MET A 634 7.71 -22.70 -41.60
CA MET A 634 7.94 -23.79 -40.66
C MET A 634 7.04 -23.67 -39.44
N LEU A 635 6.97 -22.46 -38.84
CA LEU A 635 6.11 -22.17 -37.69
C LEU A 635 4.64 -22.42 -38.01
N TYR A 636 4.18 -21.87 -39.12
CA TYR A 636 2.78 -21.97 -39.55
C TYR A 636 2.38 -23.42 -39.82
N THR A 637 3.24 -24.17 -40.51
CA THR A 637 3.02 -25.61 -40.76
C THR A 637 2.96 -26.41 -39.45
N HIS A 638 3.81 -26.08 -38.49
CA HIS A 638 3.83 -26.77 -37.19
C HIS A 638 2.57 -26.45 -36.37
N VAL A 639 2.15 -25.17 -36.30
CA VAL A 639 0.91 -24.77 -35.62
C VAL A 639 -0.31 -25.43 -36.27
N LYS A 640 -0.38 -25.51 -37.60
CA LYS A 640 -1.44 -26.25 -38.32
C LYS A 640 -1.50 -27.73 -37.93
N LYS A 641 -0.34 -28.39 -37.79
CA LYS A 641 -0.26 -29.78 -37.30
C LYS A 641 -0.74 -29.92 -35.86
N LEU A 642 -0.45 -28.96 -35.00
CA LEU A 642 -0.97 -28.97 -33.63
C LEU A 642 -2.49 -28.77 -33.58
N PHE A 643 -3.06 -28.02 -34.54
CA PHE A 643 -4.49 -27.74 -34.60
C PHE A 643 -5.33 -28.87 -35.22
N SER A 644 -4.71 -29.82 -35.94
CA SER A 644 -5.45 -30.94 -36.53
C SER A 644 -6.07 -31.87 -35.50
N ASN A 645 -5.52 -31.92 -34.28
CA ASN A 645 -6.15 -32.61 -33.15
C ASN A 645 -6.87 -31.58 -32.26
N GLU A 646 -8.22 -31.55 -32.30
CA GLU A 646 -9.01 -30.56 -31.57
C GLU A 646 -8.82 -30.67 -30.04
N LEU A 647 -8.46 -31.83 -29.51
CA LEU A 647 -8.37 -32.10 -28.07
C LEU A 647 -6.94 -31.94 -27.49
N LEU A 648 -5.92 -31.82 -28.34
CA LEU A 648 -4.52 -31.77 -27.91
C LEU A 648 -4.19 -30.50 -27.10
N LEU A 649 -4.61 -29.34 -27.61
CA LEU A 649 -4.31 -28.03 -27.04
C LEU A 649 -5.54 -27.43 -26.35
N THR A 650 -5.29 -26.70 -25.26
CA THR A 650 -6.34 -25.87 -24.65
C THR A 650 -6.68 -24.67 -25.55
N GLN A 651 -7.87 -24.09 -25.38
CA GLN A 651 -8.31 -22.95 -26.18
C GLN A 651 -7.38 -21.74 -26.03
N MET A 652 -6.87 -21.50 -24.83
CA MET A 652 -5.89 -20.43 -24.59
C MET A 652 -4.56 -20.70 -25.32
N GLU A 653 -4.06 -21.94 -25.31
CA GLU A 653 -2.84 -22.32 -26.05
C GLU A 653 -3.02 -22.12 -27.56
N LYS A 654 -4.17 -22.54 -28.12
CA LYS A 654 -4.49 -22.32 -29.53
C LYS A 654 -4.50 -20.82 -29.86
N CYS A 655 -5.19 -20.02 -29.05
CA CYS A 655 -5.26 -18.57 -29.29
C CYS A 655 -3.90 -17.89 -29.14
N ALA A 656 -3.07 -18.32 -28.18
CA ALA A 656 -1.71 -17.79 -28.01
C ALA A 656 -0.82 -18.06 -29.24
N LEU A 657 -0.90 -19.27 -29.80
CA LEU A 657 -0.20 -19.59 -31.05
C LEU A 657 -0.75 -18.80 -32.25
N MET A 658 -2.06 -18.56 -32.30
CA MET A 658 -2.66 -17.68 -33.31
C MET A 658 -2.17 -16.24 -33.16
N GLU A 659 -2.10 -15.70 -31.94
CA GLU A 659 -1.52 -14.38 -31.66
C GLU A 659 -0.07 -14.28 -32.15
N ALA A 660 0.75 -15.30 -31.90
CA ALA A 660 2.12 -15.35 -32.38
C ALA A 660 2.21 -15.31 -33.92
N LEU A 661 1.34 -16.05 -34.61
CA LEU A 661 1.26 -16.03 -36.08
C LEU A 661 0.80 -14.66 -36.62
N VAL A 662 -0.14 -14.00 -35.95
CA VAL A 662 -0.59 -12.64 -36.30
C VAL A 662 0.54 -11.62 -36.10
N LEU A 663 1.33 -11.75 -35.03
CA LEU A 663 2.48 -10.88 -34.78
C LEU A 663 3.53 -10.97 -35.88
N ILE A 664 3.83 -12.18 -36.38
CA ILE A 664 4.78 -12.35 -37.49
C ILE A 664 4.16 -11.83 -38.80
N SER A 665 2.85 -12.02 -39.02
CA SER A 665 2.19 -11.55 -40.25
C SER A 665 2.19 -10.02 -40.37
N ASN A 666 2.25 -9.27 -39.26
CA ASN A 666 2.48 -7.82 -39.28
C ASN A 666 3.78 -7.44 -40.01
N GLN A 667 4.82 -8.30 -39.99
CA GLN A 667 6.09 -8.04 -40.71
C GLN A 667 6.03 -8.32 -42.20
N PHE A 668 4.91 -8.80 -42.74
CA PHE A 668 4.75 -8.80 -44.19
C PHE A 668 4.77 -7.39 -44.75
N LYS A 669 4.35 -6.38 -43.95
CA LYS A 669 4.27 -4.97 -44.32
C LYS A 669 3.52 -4.76 -45.65
N ASP A 670 2.55 -5.63 -45.93
CA ASP A 670 1.70 -5.61 -47.12
C ASP A 670 0.26 -5.90 -46.68
N TYR A 671 -0.63 -4.93 -46.92
CA TYR A 671 -2.02 -5.00 -46.52
C TYR A 671 -2.76 -6.20 -47.11
N ASN A 672 -2.57 -6.48 -48.41
CA ASN A 672 -3.32 -7.54 -49.10
C ASN A 672 -2.84 -8.92 -48.67
N LYS A 673 -1.53 -9.09 -48.53
CA LYS A 673 -0.93 -10.35 -48.06
C LYS A 673 -1.36 -10.66 -46.62
N GLN A 674 -1.33 -9.66 -45.75
CA GLN A 674 -1.75 -9.82 -44.37
C GLN A 674 -3.27 -10.09 -44.27
N LYS A 675 -4.09 -9.38 -45.05
CA LYS A 675 -5.54 -9.58 -45.10
C LYS A 675 -5.90 -11.01 -45.52
N ALA A 676 -5.31 -11.51 -46.61
CA ALA A 676 -5.55 -12.88 -47.09
C ALA A 676 -5.15 -13.93 -46.04
N PHE A 677 -4.04 -13.71 -45.34
CA PHE A 677 -3.60 -14.59 -44.26
C PHE A 677 -4.56 -14.58 -43.07
N LEU A 678 -5.04 -13.41 -42.64
CA LEU A 678 -5.99 -13.30 -41.54
C LEU A 678 -7.36 -13.89 -41.91
N GLU A 679 -7.79 -13.76 -43.17
CA GLU A 679 -8.97 -14.42 -43.72
C GLU A 679 -8.87 -15.95 -43.62
N GLU A 680 -7.75 -16.53 -44.06
CA GLU A 680 -7.51 -17.97 -43.93
C GLU A 680 -7.49 -18.41 -42.46
N LEU A 681 -6.80 -17.65 -41.60
CA LEU A 681 -6.66 -17.96 -40.19
C LEU A 681 -8.01 -17.89 -39.43
N MET A 682 -8.85 -16.92 -39.78
CA MET A 682 -10.15 -16.68 -39.14
C MET A 682 -11.32 -17.44 -39.75
N ALA A 683 -11.14 -18.10 -40.91
CA ALA A 683 -12.21 -18.80 -41.60
C ALA A 683 -12.95 -19.84 -40.72
N PRO A 684 -12.26 -20.71 -39.95
CA PRO A 684 -12.94 -21.69 -39.08
C PRO A 684 -13.79 -21.04 -37.99
N VAL A 685 -13.32 -19.92 -37.43
CA VAL A 685 -14.05 -19.15 -36.41
C VAL A 685 -15.23 -18.43 -37.02
N SER A 686 -15.05 -17.85 -38.22
CA SER A 686 -16.10 -17.11 -38.91
C SER A 686 -17.30 -17.99 -39.26
N VAL A 687 -17.04 -19.18 -39.83
CA VAL A 687 -18.09 -20.15 -40.17
C VAL A 687 -18.86 -20.59 -38.92
N ARG A 688 -18.15 -20.85 -37.82
CA ARG A 688 -18.79 -21.30 -36.57
C ARG A 688 -19.59 -20.19 -35.91
N TRP A 689 -19.00 -19.00 -35.77
CA TRP A 689 -19.60 -17.85 -35.08
C TRP A 689 -20.82 -17.28 -35.81
N GLN A 690 -20.85 -17.39 -37.14
CA GLN A 690 -21.98 -16.94 -37.97
C GLN A 690 -23.01 -18.03 -38.26
N SER A 691 -22.84 -19.25 -37.71
CA SER A 691 -23.83 -20.32 -37.85
C SER A 691 -25.18 -19.93 -37.23
N GLU A 692 -26.28 -20.40 -37.82
CA GLU A 692 -27.63 -20.11 -37.36
C GLU A 692 -27.87 -20.61 -35.92
N GLU A 693 -27.35 -21.80 -35.60
CA GLU A 693 -27.37 -22.36 -34.25
C GLU A 693 -26.70 -21.42 -33.22
N THR A 694 -25.46 -21.00 -33.50
CA THR A 694 -24.72 -20.12 -32.59
C THR A 694 -25.43 -18.77 -32.48
N ARG A 695 -25.95 -18.22 -33.58
CA ARG A 695 -26.73 -16.99 -33.54
C ARG A 695 -27.94 -17.11 -32.61
N HIS A 696 -28.70 -18.20 -32.63
CA HIS A 696 -29.81 -18.37 -31.70
C HIS A 696 -29.36 -18.52 -30.24
N VAL A 697 -28.22 -19.17 -30.00
CA VAL A 697 -27.65 -19.34 -28.65
C VAL A 697 -27.18 -18.02 -28.06
N LEU A 698 -26.53 -17.15 -28.85
CA LEU A 698 -25.95 -15.90 -28.35
C LEU A 698 -27.00 -14.79 -28.10
N TRP A 699 -28.20 -14.91 -28.67
CA TRP A 699 -29.24 -13.87 -28.61
C TRP A 699 -30.33 -14.15 -27.56
N ASP A 700 -30.49 -15.40 -27.09
CA ASP A 700 -31.49 -15.80 -26.11
C ASP A 700 -30.82 -16.30 -24.82
N PRO A 701 -31.00 -15.60 -23.67
CA PRO A 701 -30.46 -16.03 -22.38
C PRO A 701 -30.84 -17.45 -21.96
N ALA A 702 -32.06 -17.91 -22.27
CA ALA A 702 -32.50 -19.27 -21.89
C ALA A 702 -31.71 -20.33 -22.66
N ARG A 703 -31.59 -20.15 -23.98
CA ARG A 703 -30.86 -21.05 -24.87
C ARG A 703 -29.37 -21.02 -24.57
N PHE A 704 -28.83 -19.85 -24.22
CA PHE A 704 -27.45 -19.72 -23.77
C PHE A 704 -27.17 -20.59 -22.55
N LEU A 705 -27.98 -20.47 -21.48
CA LEU A 705 -27.84 -21.25 -20.24
C LEU A 705 -27.90 -22.76 -20.51
N SER A 706 -28.83 -23.20 -21.37
CA SER A 706 -28.98 -24.61 -21.74
C SER A 706 -27.80 -25.13 -22.59
N PHE A 707 -27.29 -24.30 -23.50
CA PHE A 707 -26.15 -24.65 -24.34
C PHE A 707 -24.85 -24.81 -23.54
N VAL A 708 -24.66 -23.97 -22.52
CA VAL A 708 -23.48 -24.04 -21.61
C VAL A 708 -23.66 -25.04 -20.47
N GLY A 709 -24.88 -25.51 -20.21
CA GLY A 709 -25.22 -26.48 -19.17
C GLY A 709 -25.31 -25.89 -17.76
N ALA A 710 -25.67 -24.61 -17.62
CA ALA A 710 -25.84 -23.97 -16.30
C ALA A 710 -27.21 -24.26 -15.65
N ASP A 711 -28.17 -24.76 -16.43
CA ASP A 711 -29.51 -25.21 -16.02
C ASP A 711 -29.56 -26.69 -15.61
N GLN A 712 -28.45 -27.44 -15.76
CA GLN A 712 -28.38 -28.87 -15.50
C GLN A 712 -27.75 -29.15 -14.12
N THR A 713 -28.31 -30.12 -13.39
CA THR A 713 -27.72 -30.66 -12.14
C THR A 713 -26.68 -31.73 -12.49
N THR A 714 -25.42 -31.56 -12.09
CA THR A 714 -24.37 -32.54 -12.42
C THR A 714 -24.51 -33.79 -11.56
N THR A 715 -24.86 -34.93 -12.18
CA THR A 715 -25.03 -36.22 -11.49
C THR A 715 -23.77 -37.09 -11.45
N ASP A 716 -22.76 -36.85 -12.30
CA ASP A 716 -21.49 -37.58 -12.29
C ASP A 716 -20.33 -36.73 -12.84
N PRO A 717 -19.25 -36.45 -12.08
CA PRO A 717 -18.13 -35.59 -12.51
C PRO A 717 -17.18 -36.24 -13.54
N THR A 718 -17.40 -37.50 -13.91
CA THR A 718 -16.49 -38.30 -14.75
C THR A 718 -16.86 -38.40 -16.23
N VAL A 719 -18.05 -37.92 -16.63
CA VAL A 719 -18.49 -37.95 -18.02
C VAL A 719 -18.13 -36.62 -18.69
N GLU A 720 -17.39 -36.66 -19.80
CA GLU A 720 -17.12 -35.48 -20.62
C GLU A 720 -18.44 -34.95 -21.19
N ASP A 721 -19.01 -33.95 -20.53
CA ASP A 721 -20.27 -33.36 -20.98
C ASP A 721 -20.08 -32.61 -22.31
N MET A 722 -20.98 -32.88 -23.26
CA MET A 722 -21.14 -32.11 -24.50
C MET A 722 -21.20 -30.59 -24.23
N THR A 723 -21.75 -30.18 -23.08
CA THR A 723 -21.82 -28.79 -22.62
C THR A 723 -20.45 -28.19 -22.30
N GLY A 724 -19.47 -29.01 -21.86
CA GLY A 724 -18.07 -28.61 -21.70
C GLY A 724 -17.42 -28.25 -23.04
N ILE A 725 -17.64 -29.07 -24.07
CA ILE A 725 -17.16 -28.80 -25.43
C ILE A 725 -17.79 -27.52 -25.98
N ASN A 726 -19.10 -27.35 -25.79
CA ASN A 726 -19.85 -26.16 -26.20
C ASN A 726 -19.27 -24.86 -25.60
N ARG A 727 -19.07 -24.83 -24.27
CA ARG A 727 -18.41 -23.70 -23.58
C ARG A 727 -17.04 -23.40 -24.17
N SER A 728 -16.23 -24.45 -24.36
CA SER A 728 -14.89 -24.32 -24.91
C SER A 728 -14.89 -23.75 -26.33
N ARG A 729 -15.87 -24.09 -27.16
CA ARG A 729 -16.02 -23.58 -28.54
C ARG A 729 -16.38 -22.10 -28.56
N ILE A 730 -17.28 -21.65 -27.66
CA ILE A 730 -17.61 -20.21 -27.52
C ILE A 730 -16.38 -19.44 -27.06
N SER A 731 -15.70 -19.90 -26.00
CA SER A 731 -14.47 -19.27 -25.50
C SER A 731 -13.40 -19.17 -26.60
N PHE A 732 -13.20 -20.23 -27.39
CA PHE A 732 -12.25 -20.22 -28.50
C PHE A 732 -12.55 -19.14 -29.53
N CYS A 733 -13.82 -18.98 -29.92
CA CYS A 733 -14.22 -17.95 -30.88
C CYS A 733 -13.92 -16.54 -30.33
N VAL A 734 -14.34 -16.26 -29.10
CA VAL A 734 -14.12 -14.95 -28.46
C VAL A 734 -12.63 -14.65 -28.27
N TYR A 735 -11.84 -15.62 -27.78
CA TYR A 735 -10.40 -15.45 -27.60
C TYR A 735 -9.67 -15.24 -28.92
N THR A 736 -10.09 -15.92 -29.99
CA THR A 736 -9.47 -15.73 -31.31
C THR A 736 -9.79 -14.34 -31.88
N ILE A 737 -11.05 -13.90 -31.78
CA ILE A 737 -11.47 -12.55 -32.18
C ILE A 737 -10.64 -11.52 -31.41
N LEU A 738 -10.52 -11.68 -30.09
CA LEU A 738 -9.72 -10.80 -29.24
C LEU A 738 -8.24 -10.79 -29.66
N GLY A 739 -7.63 -11.95 -29.83
CA GLY A 739 -6.22 -12.08 -30.22
C GLY A 739 -5.92 -11.38 -31.53
N VAL A 740 -6.77 -11.54 -32.55
CA VAL A 740 -6.62 -10.87 -33.85
C VAL A 740 -6.81 -9.35 -33.72
N VAL A 741 -7.88 -8.89 -33.07
CA VAL A 741 -8.14 -7.45 -32.89
C VAL A 741 -7.01 -6.76 -32.10
N LYS A 742 -6.46 -7.46 -31.09
CA LYS A 742 -5.38 -6.95 -30.24
C LYS A 742 -4.03 -6.89 -30.96
N ARG A 743 -3.71 -7.88 -31.81
CA ARG A 743 -2.35 -8.05 -32.38
C ARG A 743 -2.20 -7.58 -33.83
N ALA A 744 -3.26 -7.56 -34.63
CA ALA A 744 -3.18 -7.10 -36.02
C ALA A 744 -2.95 -5.59 -36.07
N ARG A 745 -1.84 -5.17 -36.70
CA ARG A 745 -1.41 -3.77 -36.78
C ARG A 745 -0.76 -3.48 -38.13
N TRP A 746 -0.86 -2.23 -38.57
CA TRP A 746 -0.07 -1.68 -39.67
C TRP A 746 1.36 -1.32 -39.19
N PRO A 747 2.32 -1.11 -40.11
CA PRO A 747 3.67 -0.66 -39.77
C PRO A 747 3.66 0.68 -39.03
N ALA A 748 4.54 0.84 -38.04
CA ALA A 748 4.69 2.10 -37.30
C ALA A 748 5.33 3.22 -38.15
N ASP A 749 6.20 2.84 -39.10
CA ASP A 749 6.79 3.78 -40.05
C ASP A 749 5.79 4.18 -41.15
N LEU A 750 5.66 5.47 -41.41
CA LEU A 750 4.66 6.02 -42.34
C LEU A 750 4.96 5.63 -43.79
N GLU A 751 6.22 5.59 -44.21
CA GLU A 751 6.59 5.26 -45.58
C GLU A 751 6.42 3.77 -45.83
N GLU A 752 6.75 2.91 -44.86
CA GLU A 752 6.42 1.48 -44.92
C GLU A 752 4.91 1.25 -44.98
N ALA A 753 4.12 1.97 -44.18
CA ALA A 753 2.67 1.87 -44.20
C ALA A 753 2.07 2.33 -45.54
N ARG A 754 2.62 3.40 -46.14
CA ARG A 754 2.21 3.88 -47.47
C ARG A 754 2.57 2.87 -48.55
N ALA A 755 3.81 2.36 -48.56
CA ALA A 755 4.28 1.38 -49.52
C ALA A 755 3.49 0.06 -49.44
N GLY A 756 3.14 -0.37 -48.22
CA GLY A 756 2.32 -1.55 -47.95
C GLY A 756 0.82 -1.38 -48.21
N GLY A 757 0.37 -0.17 -48.60
CA GLY A 757 -1.03 0.12 -48.88
C GLY A 757 -1.95 0.18 -47.66
N PHE A 758 -1.43 0.56 -46.49
CA PHE A 758 -2.23 0.72 -45.26
C PHE A 758 -2.83 2.13 -45.10
N VAL A 759 -2.28 3.13 -45.79
CA VAL A 759 -2.79 4.51 -45.74
C VAL A 759 -3.87 4.72 -46.81
N VAL A 760 -5.07 5.09 -46.38
CA VAL A 760 -6.24 5.29 -47.27
C VAL A 760 -6.48 6.77 -47.60
N GLY A 761 -6.07 7.66 -46.70
CA GLY A 761 -6.27 9.10 -46.86
C GLY A 761 -5.62 9.90 -45.73
N TYR A 762 -6.04 11.16 -45.60
CA TYR A 762 -5.60 12.07 -44.55
C TYR A 762 -6.80 12.78 -43.92
N THR A 763 -6.75 13.04 -42.62
CA THR A 763 -7.75 13.85 -41.92
C THR A 763 -7.63 15.32 -42.34
N PRO A 764 -8.64 16.16 -42.05
CA PRO A 764 -8.56 17.61 -42.29
C PRO A 764 -7.35 18.26 -41.60
N GLY A 765 -6.89 17.70 -40.47
CA GLY A 765 -5.69 18.13 -39.75
C GLY A 765 -4.37 17.59 -40.31
N GLY A 766 -4.39 16.86 -41.43
CA GLY A 766 -3.19 16.33 -42.10
C GLY A 766 -2.64 15.02 -41.52
N SER A 767 -3.33 14.38 -40.57
CA SER A 767 -2.90 13.09 -40.01
C SER A 767 -3.30 11.94 -40.96
N PRO A 768 -2.44 10.91 -41.15
CA PRO A 768 -2.74 9.78 -42.01
C PRO A 768 -3.89 8.93 -41.45
N ILE A 769 -4.76 8.47 -42.36
CA ILE A 769 -5.86 7.54 -42.07
C ILE A 769 -5.42 6.14 -42.46
N TYR A 770 -5.42 5.23 -41.48
CA TYR A 770 -5.02 3.84 -41.68
C TYR A 770 -6.23 2.92 -41.82
N ARG A 771 -6.05 1.80 -42.54
CA ARG A 771 -6.97 0.67 -42.56
C ARG A 771 -6.33 -0.56 -41.95
N ASN A 772 -7.12 -1.32 -41.18
CA ASN A 772 -6.64 -2.57 -40.60
C ASN A 772 -6.96 -3.78 -41.50
N PRO A 773 -6.02 -4.69 -41.76
CA PRO A 773 -6.27 -5.93 -42.50
C PRO A 773 -7.36 -6.82 -41.88
N CYS A 774 -7.63 -6.74 -40.56
CA CYS A 774 -8.66 -7.53 -39.91
C CYS A 774 -10.06 -6.90 -39.90
N ALA A 775 -10.21 -5.66 -40.41
CA ALA A 775 -11.44 -4.88 -40.27
C ALA A 775 -12.68 -5.60 -40.82
N ALA A 776 -12.63 -6.08 -42.06
CA ALA A 776 -13.77 -6.73 -42.70
C ALA A 776 -14.26 -7.96 -41.93
N GLN A 777 -13.33 -8.78 -41.42
CA GLN A 777 -13.64 -10.00 -40.69
C GLN A 777 -14.20 -9.67 -39.31
N VAL A 778 -13.58 -8.76 -38.57
CA VAL A 778 -14.01 -8.40 -37.22
C VAL A 778 -15.37 -7.72 -37.25
N LEU A 779 -15.61 -6.81 -38.20
CA LEU A 779 -16.90 -6.14 -38.36
C LEU A 779 -18.03 -7.12 -38.67
N ALA A 780 -17.76 -8.19 -39.45
CA ALA A 780 -18.75 -9.23 -39.71
C ALA A 780 -19.11 -10.05 -38.45
N LEU A 781 -18.22 -10.14 -37.46
CA LEU A 781 -18.42 -10.91 -36.23
C LEU A 781 -18.98 -10.07 -35.07
N LEU A 782 -18.83 -8.74 -35.14
CA LEU A 782 -19.22 -7.78 -34.11
C LEU A 782 -20.69 -7.87 -33.68
N PRO A 783 -21.69 -8.04 -34.57
CA PRO A 783 -23.10 -8.12 -34.15
C PRO A 783 -23.37 -9.25 -33.15
N ASN A 784 -22.74 -10.42 -33.36
CA ASN A 784 -22.88 -11.55 -32.45
C ASN A 784 -22.09 -11.37 -31.14
N VAL A 785 -21.00 -10.59 -31.15
CA VAL A 785 -20.31 -10.17 -29.91
C VAL A 785 -21.21 -9.23 -29.09
N LEU A 786 -21.83 -8.24 -29.72
CA LEU A 786 -22.77 -7.32 -29.07
C LEU A 786 -24.03 -8.05 -28.56
N ALA A 787 -24.50 -9.08 -29.27
CA ALA A 787 -25.57 -9.95 -28.81
C ALA A 787 -25.17 -10.75 -27.56
N LEU A 788 -23.96 -11.32 -27.55
CA LEU A 788 -23.45 -12.06 -26.39
C LEU A 788 -23.29 -11.18 -25.15
N ILE A 789 -22.81 -9.94 -25.30
CA ILE A 789 -22.70 -8.96 -24.20
C ILE A 789 -24.10 -8.67 -23.63
N ARG A 790 -25.07 -8.38 -24.51
CA ARG A 790 -26.47 -8.13 -24.11
C ARG A 790 -27.05 -9.32 -23.36
N THR A 791 -26.83 -10.53 -23.87
CA THR A 791 -27.27 -11.76 -23.23
C THR A 791 -26.63 -11.93 -21.85
N HIS A 792 -25.31 -11.70 -21.71
CA HIS A 792 -24.63 -11.76 -20.40
C HIS A 792 -25.21 -10.77 -19.39
N ASN A 793 -25.45 -9.52 -19.79
CA ASN A 793 -26.06 -8.53 -18.90
C ASN A 793 -27.49 -8.95 -18.48
N ASN A 794 -28.24 -9.57 -19.39
CA ASN A 794 -29.57 -10.12 -19.09
C ASN A 794 -29.55 -11.36 -18.18
N LEU A 795 -28.42 -12.09 -18.07
CA LEU A 795 -28.33 -13.25 -17.17
C LEU A 795 -28.48 -12.85 -15.69
N PHE A 796 -28.13 -11.62 -15.33
CA PHE A 796 -28.29 -11.10 -13.98
C PHE A 796 -29.74 -10.75 -13.62
N LEU A 797 -30.68 -10.78 -14.57
CA LEU A 797 -32.10 -10.59 -14.25
C LEU A 797 -32.60 -11.72 -13.32
N PRO A 798 -33.42 -11.42 -12.29
CA PRO A 798 -33.92 -12.42 -11.35
C PRO A 798 -34.57 -13.64 -12.02
N GLU A 799 -35.27 -13.43 -13.13
CA GLU A 799 -35.91 -14.48 -13.93
C GLU A 799 -34.90 -15.48 -14.54
N ASN A 800 -33.72 -15.01 -14.95
CA ASN A 800 -32.66 -15.84 -15.52
C ASN A 800 -31.78 -16.46 -14.43
N MET A 801 -31.55 -15.74 -13.33
CA MET A 801 -30.89 -16.28 -12.14
C MET A 801 -31.65 -17.49 -11.58
N ALA A 802 -32.98 -17.46 -11.60
CA ALA A 802 -33.84 -18.56 -11.16
C ALA A 802 -33.80 -19.80 -12.09
N ARG A 803 -33.23 -19.69 -13.30
CA ARG A 803 -33.06 -20.81 -14.25
C ARG A 803 -31.80 -21.64 -14.00
N LEU A 804 -30.89 -21.15 -13.14
CA LEU A 804 -29.69 -21.89 -12.77
C LEU A 804 -30.09 -23.15 -11.98
N SER A 805 -29.34 -24.22 -12.17
CA SER A 805 -29.49 -25.41 -11.33
C SER A 805 -29.01 -25.15 -9.90
N GLU A 806 -29.42 -25.99 -8.96
CA GLU A 806 -28.96 -25.92 -7.56
C GLU A 806 -27.42 -25.98 -7.47
N THR A 807 -26.77 -26.74 -8.36
CA THR A 807 -25.31 -26.83 -8.45
C THR A 807 -24.65 -25.50 -8.85
N PHE A 808 -25.29 -24.72 -9.71
CA PHE A 808 -24.74 -23.49 -10.29
C PHE A 808 -25.40 -22.21 -9.80
N ALA A 809 -26.23 -22.26 -8.76
CA ALA A 809 -26.91 -21.11 -8.19
C ALA A 809 -25.96 -19.95 -7.83
N ARG A 810 -24.69 -20.27 -7.50
CA ARG A 810 -23.62 -19.32 -7.15
C ARG A 810 -22.61 -19.07 -8.28
N ALA A 811 -22.94 -19.41 -9.52
CA ALA A 811 -22.02 -19.28 -10.65
C ALA A 811 -21.62 -17.83 -10.99
N TYR A 812 -22.39 -16.85 -10.51
CA TYR A 812 -22.13 -15.42 -10.70
C TYR A 812 -21.53 -14.71 -9.49
N ASP A 813 -21.32 -15.43 -8.38
CA ASP A 813 -20.64 -14.89 -7.20
C ASP A 813 -19.17 -14.59 -7.50
N VAL A 814 -18.59 -13.68 -6.71
CA VAL A 814 -17.15 -13.42 -6.72
C VAL A 814 -16.39 -14.72 -6.37
N MET A 815 -15.35 -15.05 -7.13
CA MET A 815 -14.53 -16.23 -6.82
C MET A 815 -13.74 -16.00 -5.53
N ASP A 816 -13.52 -17.04 -4.73
CA ASP A 816 -12.85 -16.87 -3.42
C ASP A 816 -11.43 -16.28 -3.53
N VAL A 817 -10.72 -16.60 -4.62
CA VAL A 817 -9.41 -15.98 -4.93
C VAL A 817 -9.56 -14.46 -5.11
N GLU A 818 -10.57 -14.01 -5.86
CA GLU A 818 -10.84 -12.59 -6.09
C GLU A 818 -11.31 -11.89 -4.80
N LYS A 819 -12.13 -12.57 -3.97
CA LYS A 819 -12.55 -12.04 -2.65
C LYS A 819 -11.35 -11.75 -1.77
N ASN A 820 -10.41 -12.69 -1.67
CA ASN A 820 -9.20 -12.52 -0.89
C ASN A 820 -8.34 -11.36 -1.41
N VAL A 821 -8.21 -11.19 -2.74
CA VAL A 821 -7.50 -10.03 -3.33
C VAL A 821 -8.19 -8.72 -2.96
N VAL A 822 -9.52 -8.63 -3.06
CA VAL A 822 -10.28 -7.40 -2.75
C VAL A 822 -10.20 -7.06 -1.25
N LEU A 823 -10.17 -8.06 -0.38
CA LEU A 823 -10.04 -7.89 1.07
C LEU A 823 -8.59 -7.65 1.53
N GLY A 824 -7.60 -7.79 0.64
CA GLY A 824 -6.18 -7.70 0.97
C GLY A 824 -5.67 -8.89 1.79
N LEU A 825 -6.39 -10.02 1.76
CA LEU A 825 -6.00 -11.24 2.47
C LEU A 825 -4.94 -12.00 1.66
N PRO A 826 -3.88 -12.52 2.32
CA PRO A 826 -2.90 -13.38 1.68
C PRO A 826 -3.54 -14.59 0.98
N GLN A 827 -3.03 -14.94 -0.20
CA GLN A 827 -3.49 -16.14 -0.90
C GLN A 827 -2.91 -17.40 -0.25
N PRO A 828 -3.67 -18.49 -0.15
CA PRO A 828 -3.19 -19.74 0.44
C PRO A 828 -1.99 -20.27 -0.34
N VAL A 829 -0.98 -20.77 0.38
CA VAL A 829 0.20 -21.41 -0.23
C VAL A 829 -0.23 -22.79 -0.75
N LEU A 830 -0.79 -22.82 -1.96
CA LEU A 830 -1.22 -24.06 -2.60
C LEU A 830 -0.02 -24.80 -3.19
N ASP A 831 0.08 -26.11 -2.93
CA ASP A 831 0.98 -26.97 -3.68
C ASP A 831 0.44 -27.16 -5.11
N ILE A 832 0.99 -26.40 -6.05
CA ILE A 832 0.59 -26.32 -7.47
C ILE A 832 0.74 -27.67 -8.17
N TYR A 833 1.51 -28.60 -7.60
CA TYR A 833 1.75 -29.91 -8.18
C TYR A 833 0.54 -30.86 -8.01
N ASP A 834 -0.01 -31.00 -6.80
CA ASP A 834 -1.12 -31.92 -6.49
C ASP A 834 -2.52 -31.28 -6.66
N SER A 835 -2.60 -29.97 -6.91
CA SER A 835 -3.89 -29.28 -7.00
C SER A 835 -4.49 -29.33 -8.42
N PRO A 836 -5.75 -29.80 -8.59
CA PRO A 836 -6.44 -29.70 -9.87
C PRO A 836 -6.63 -28.23 -10.25
N VAL A 837 -6.66 -27.94 -11.55
CA VAL A 837 -6.79 -26.57 -12.10
C VAL A 837 -8.02 -25.83 -11.56
N TYR A 838 -9.10 -26.57 -11.32
CA TYR A 838 -10.30 -26.11 -10.61
C TYR A 838 -10.63 -27.16 -9.55
N LYS A 839 -10.89 -26.73 -8.31
CA LYS A 839 -11.23 -27.63 -7.19
C LYS A 839 -12.64 -28.17 -7.34
N THR A 840 -13.55 -27.40 -7.94
CA THR A 840 -14.96 -27.76 -8.11
C THR A 840 -15.48 -27.45 -9.51
N THR A 841 -16.57 -28.11 -9.91
CA THR A 841 -17.28 -27.81 -11.17
C THR A 841 -17.90 -26.41 -11.16
N LEU A 842 -18.32 -25.93 -9.98
CA LEU A 842 -18.81 -24.57 -9.78
C LEU A 842 -17.71 -23.53 -10.07
N GLU A 843 -16.51 -23.71 -9.51
CA GLU A 843 -15.37 -22.80 -9.73
C GLU A 843 -14.98 -22.74 -11.22
N ARG A 844 -15.05 -23.88 -11.93
CA ARG A 844 -14.85 -23.92 -13.38
C ARG A 844 -15.91 -23.10 -14.14
N MET A 845 -17.17 -23.16 -13.71
CA MET A 845 -18.26 -22.39 -14.31
C MET A 845 -18.12 -20.89 -14.01
N GLN A 846 -17.79 -20.52 -12.76
CA GLN A 846 -17.48 -19.14 -12.37
C GLN A 846 -16.33 -18.57 -13.22
N GLY A 847 -15.23 -19.33 -13.35
CA GLY A 847 -14.11 -18.94 -14.19
C GLY A 847 -14.47 -18.77 -15.67
N PHE A 848 -15.37 -19.62 -16.20
CA PHE A 848 -15.88 -19.49 -17.57
C PHE A 848 -16.68 -18.20 -17.77
N PHE A 849 -17.70 -17.94 -16.94
CA PHE A 849 -18.51 -16.71 -17.04
C PHE A 849 -17.65 -15.46 -16.82
N CYS A 850 -16.73 -15.52 -15.86
CA CYS A 850 -15.83 -14.41 -15.56
C CYS A 850 -14.98 -14.05 -16.78
N THR A 851 -14.24 -15.03 -17.29
CA THR A 851 -13.31 -14.83 -18.40
C THR A 851 -14.05 -14.51 -19.70
N LEU A 852 -15.23 -15.08 -19.93
CA LEU A 852 -16.01 -14.81 -21.13
C LEU A 852 -16.57 -13.38 -21.13
N TYR A 853 -17.10 -12.93 -19.99
CA TYR A 853 -17.60 -11.56 -19.82
C TYR A 853 -16.48 -10.56 -20.10
N ASP A 854 -15.35 -10.65 -19.39
CA ASP A 854 -14.24 -9.72 -19.51
C ASP A 854 -13.68 -9.68 -20.95
N ASN A 855 -13.52 -10.84 -21.60
CA ASN A 855 -12.98 -10.88 -22.95
C ASN A 855 -13.94 -10.30 -24.00
N CYS A 856 -15.26 -10.39 -23.83
CA CYS A 856 -16.19 -9.73 -24.74
C CYS A 856 -16.04 -8.21 -24.69
N TYR A 857 -15.90 -7.63 -23.50
CA TYR A 857 -15.62 -6.21 -23.36
C TYR A 857 -14.23 -5.87 -23.89
N HIS A 858 -13.21 -6.70 -23.69
CA HIS A 858 -11.88 -6.45 -24.26
C HIS A 858 -11.88 -6.45 -25.78
N VAL A 859 -12.71 -7.28 -26.44
CA VAL A 859 -12.89 -7.21 -27.90
C VAL A 859 -13.40 -5.82 -28.30
N LEU A 860 -14.45 -5.32 -27.63
CA LEU A 860 -15.01 -4.01 -27.90
C LEU A 860 -14.01 -2.87 -27.61
N GLY A 861 -13.29 -2.94 -26.49
CA GLY A 861 -12.27 -1.98 -26.09
C GLY A 861 -11.06 -1.92 -27.03
N ASN A 862 -10.70 -3.05 -27.65
CA ASN A 862 -9.62 -3.08 -28.63
C ASN A 862 -10.09 -2.80 -30.07
N ALA A 863 -11.40 -2.85 -30.35
CA ALA A 863 -11.95 -2.60 -31.68
C ALA A 863 -11.72 -1.15 -32.12
N GLY A 864 -11.97 -0.17 -31.24
CA GLY A 864 -11.73 1.25 -31.51
C GLY A 864 -10.29 1.56 -31.96
N PRO A 865 -9.25 1.31 -31.15
CA PRO A 865 -7.85 1.50 -31.56
C PRO A 865 -7.44 0.74 -32.82
N SER A 866 -7.94 -0.49 -32.95
CA SER A 866 -7.47 -1.40 -33.98
C SER A 866 -8.06 -1.04 -35.34
N LEU A 867 -9.33 -0.66 -35.39
CA LEU A 867 -10.07 -0.43 -36.64
C LEU A 867 -10.26 1.05 -36.96
N GLN A 868 -10.11 1.95 -35.98
CA GLN A 868 -10.27 3.39 -36.12
C GLN A 868 -11.59 3.77 -36.82
N GLN A 869 -11.51 4.45 -37.96
CA GLN A 869 -12.67 4.95 -38.69
C GLN A 869 -13.61 3.83 -39.12
N ASP A 870 -13.09 2.67 -39.55
CA ASP A 870 -13.91 1.52 -39.97
C ASP A 870 -14.87 1.03 -38.86
N PHE A 871 -14.51 1.28 -37.59
CA PHE A 871 -15.38 0.99 -36.45
C PHE A 871 -16.27 2.19 -36.10
N TYR A 872 -15.71 3.40 -36.00
CA TYR A 872 -16.46 4.57 -35.55
C TYR A 872 -17.52 5.05 -36.55
N THR A 873 -17.43 4.69 -37.83
CA THR A 873 -18.42 5.05 -38.86
C THR A 873 -19.54 4.03 -39.02
N ILE A 874 -19.66 3.02 -38.16
CA ILE A 874 -20.77 2.06 -38.20
C ILE A 874 -22.09 2.80 -37.93
N GLU A 875 -23.08 2.63 -38.82
CA GLU A 875 -24.40 3.25 -38.68
C GLU A 875 -25.09 2.81 -37.37
N GLY A 876 -25.51 3.80 -36.57
CA GLY A 876 -26.18 3.55 -35.30
C GLY A 876 -25.30 2.91 -34.22
N LEU A 877 -23.96 3.00 -34.31
CA LEU A 877 -23.05 2.35 -33.36
C LEU A 877 -23.34 2.73 -31.89
N ALA A 878 -23.60 4.00 -31.61
CA ALA A 878 -23.91 4.47 -30.26
C ALA A 878 -25.14 3.75 -29.68
N GLU A 879 -26.21 3.68 -30.46
CA GLU A 879 -27.44 2.97 -30.09
C GLU A 879 -27.19 1.46 -29.92
N GLN A 880 -26.41 0.84 -30.81
CA GLN A 880 -26.06 -0.58 -30.70
C GLN A 880 -25.26 -0.89 -29.44
N ILE A 881 -24.29 -0.03 -29.08
CA ILE A 881 -23.50 -0.17 -27.85
C ILE A 881 -24.37 0.05 -26.63
N VAL A 882 -25.17 1.13 -26.58
CA VAL A 882 -26.07 1.40 -25.45
C VAL A 882 -27.05 0.24 -25.24
N ASN A 883 -27.68 -0.25 -26.31
CA ASN A 883 -28.64 -1.36 -26.26
C ASN A 883 -27.99 -2.74 -25.99
N SER A 884 -26.67 -2.84 -25.88
CA SER A 884 -25.96 -4.08 -25.54
C SER A 884 -25.22 -3.97 -24.21
N VAL A 885 -24.34 -2.98 -24.07
CA VAL A 885 -23.44 -2.78 -22.93
C VAL A 885 -24.16 -2.17 -21.74
N LEU A 886 -25.03 -1.18 -21.94
CA LEU A 886 -25.69 -0.45 -20.86
C LEU A 886 -27.08 -1.02 -20.49
N VAL A 887 -27.37 -2.26 -20.89
CA VAL A 887 -28.64 -2.92 -20.59
C VAL A 887 -28.61 -3.51 -19.18
N ASN A 888 -29.70 -3.30 -18.42
CA ASN A 888 -29.96 -3.94 -17.12
C ASN A 888 -28.84 -3.78 -16.08
N LEU A 889 -28.13 -2.65 -16.10
CA LEU A 889 -27.02 -2.37 -15.18
C LEU A 889 -27.41 -2.45 -13.70
N ASP A 890 -28.69 -2.20 -13.35
CA ASP A 890 -29.22 -2.31 -11.99
C ASP A 890 -28.96 -3.68 -11.34
N ASN A 891 -29.00 -4.75 -12.13
CA ASN A 891 -28.80 -6.11 -11.65
C ASN A 891 -27.35 -6.58 -11.79
N VAL A 892 -26.51 -5.87 -12.56
CA VAL A 892 -25.10 -6.21 -12.72
C VAL A 892 -24.35 -5.88 -11.43
N PRO A 893 -23.60 -6.83 -10.83
CA PRO A 893 -22.90 -6.60 -9.56
C PRO A 893 -21.65 -5.70 -9.73
N ASP A 894 -21.20 -5.06 -8.65
CA ASP A 894 -20.11 -4.09 -8.68
C ASP A 894 -18.78 -4.69 -9.20
N HIS A 895 -18.49 -5.95 -8.89
CA HIS A 895 -17.30 -6.65 -9.38
C HIS A 895 -17.30 -6.88 -10.91
N ARG A 896 -18.46 -6.80 -11.58
CA ARG A 896 -18.60 -6.90 -13.05
C ARG A 896 -18.71 -5.55 -13.74
N LEU A 897 -19.19 -4.53 -13.03
CA LEU A 897 -19.15 -3.16 -13.52
C LEU A 897 -17.71 -2.64 -13.64
N ARG A 898 -16.82 -3.07 -12.74
CA ARG A 898 -15.43 -2.63 -12.73
C ARG A 898 -14.70 -2.92 -14.05
N PRO A 899 -14.59 -4.18 -14.54
CA PRO A 899 -13.97 -4.46 -15.85
C PRO A 899 -14.59 -3.67 -17.02
N MET A 900 -15.92 -3.48 -17.00
CA MET A 900 -16.63 -2.69 -18.00
C MET A 900 -16.16 -1.23 -18.02
N LEU A 901 -16.04 -0.60 -16.84
CA LEU A 901 -15.56 0.78 -16.71
C LEU A 901 -14.08 0.90 -17.09
N ASN A 902 -13.23 -0.05 -16.69
CA ASN A 902 -11.79 -0.03 -16.98
C ASN A 902 -11.50 -0.07 -18.48
N ILE A 903 -12.36 -0.74 -19.25
CA ILE A 903 -12.27 -0.82 -20.71
C ILE A 903 -12.70 0.48 -21.39
N LEU A 904 -13.36 1.39 -20.67
CA LEU A 904 -13.67 2.75 -21.12
C LEU A 904 -12.65 3.79 -20.62
N SER A 905 -11.90 3.52 -19.53
CA SER A 905 -11.04 4.49 -18.84
C SER A 905 -9.52 4.34 -18.97
N ALA A 906 -8.97 3.16 -19.27
CA ALA A 906 -7.57 2.85 -18.91
C ALA A 906 -6.44 3.68 -19.57
N GLU A 907 -6.12 4.81 -18.94
CA GLU A 907 -4.75 5.01 -18.50
C GLU A 907 -4.66 4.62 -17.02
N LEU A 908 -3.74 3.71 -16.70
CA LEU A 908 -3.26 3.24 -15.38
C LEU A 908 -4.13 2.29 -14.52
N SER A 909 -3.41 1.34 -13.90
CA SER A 909 -3.68 0.60 -12.64
C SER A 909 -4.45 -0.75 -12.65
N CYS A 910 -3.76 -1.86 -12.91
CA CYS A 910 -3.97 -3.12 -12.16
C CYS A 910 -2.71 -4.02 -12.23
N PRO A 911 -1.97 -4.25 -11.11
CA PRO A 911 -0.74 -5.03 -11.13
C PRO A 911 -0.88 -6.53 -10.79
N PHE A 912 -2.10 -7.07 -10.60
CA PHE A 912 -2.24 -8.46 -10.15
C PHE A 912 -2.01 -9.55 -11.22
N PHE A 913 -1.68 -9.17 -12.45
CA PHE A 913 -1.14 -10.09 -13.44
C PHE A 913 0.13 -9.48 -14.04
N ASN A 914 1.28 -10.02 -13.64
CA ASN A 914 2.56 -9.84 -14.34
C ASN A 914 2.40 -10.20 -15.82
N PHE A 915 2.06 -9.20 -16.62
CA PHE A 915 2.30 -9.12 -18.04
C PHE A 915 2.67 -7.67 -18.30
N ASP A 916 3.98 -7.43 -18.45
CA ASP A 916 4.57 -6.22 -19.02
C ASP A 916 3.79 -5.80 -20.25
N HIS A 917 2.86 -4.87 -20.08
CA HIS A 917 2.17 -4.20 -21.16
C HIS A 917 1.49 -2.94 -20.60
N VAL A 918 2.23 -1.84 -20.69
CA VAL A 918 1.67 -0.51 -20.93
C VAL A 918 0.70 -0.62 -22.11
N VAL A 919 -0.59 -0.75 -21.81
CA VAL A 919 -1.69 -0.70 -22.78
C VAL A 919 -2.43 0.59 -22.53
N GLU A 920 -2.00 1.63 -23.24
CA GLU A 920 -2.77 2.85 -23.48
C GLU A 920 -4.19 2.46 -23.95
N LEU A 921 -5.22 2.73 -23.14
CA LEU A 921 -6.59 2.56 -23.58
C LEU A 921 -6.95 3.68 -24.55
N LYS A 922 -7.24 3.22 -25.76
CA LYS A 922 -7.39 3.98 -26.99
C LYS A 922 -8.86 4.17 -27.42
N CYS A 923 -9.86 3.83 -26.62
CA CYS A 923 -11.26 3.93 -27.10
C CYS A 923 -11.87 5.34 -27.01
N ALA A 924 -11.63 6.10 -25.93
CA ALA A 924 -12.18 7.46 -25.77
C ALA A 924 -11.21 8.56 -26.24
N LEU A 925 -9.91 8.43 -25.92
CA LEU A 925 -8.89 9.43 -26.30
C LEU A 925 -8.39 9.31 -27.74
N MET A 926 -8.61 8.18 -28.43
CA MET A 926 -8.14 7.98 -29.82
C MET A 926 -9.25 7.91 -30.85
N CYS A 927 -10.46 8.36 -30.50
CA CYS A 927 -11.27 9.06 -31.49
C CYS A 927 -10.51 10.36 -31.81
N SER A 928 -9.49 10.25 -32.68
CA SER A 928 -8.59 11.33 -33.08
C SER A 928 -9.29 12.40 -33.92
N ALA A 929 -10.55 12.15 -34.30
CA ALA A 929 -11.41 13.12 -34.94
C ALA A 929 -12.46 13.60 -33.92
N VAL A 930 -12.37 14.88 -33.58
CA VAL A 930 -13.40 15.67 -32.86
C VAL A 930 -14.80 15.43 -33.43
N GLU A 931 -14.87 15.06 -34.71
CA GLU A 931 -16.06 14.74 -35.49
C GLU A 931 -16.98 13.67 -34.87
N TYR A 932 -16.47 12.75 -34.04
CA TYR A 932 -17.27 11.66 -33.45
C TYR A 932 -17.62 11.85 -31.97
N TYR A 933 -17.19 12.95 -31.35
CA TYR A 933 -17.46 13.20 -29.92
C TYR A 933 -18.96 13.40 -29.65
N GLU A 934 -19.63 14.20 -30.46
CA GLU A 934 -21.07 14.44 -30.32
C GLU A 934 -21.92 13.24 -30.74
N SER A 935 -21.53 12.53 -31.81
CA SER A 935 -22.35 11.47 -32.38
C SER A 935 -22.24 10.13 -31.64
N LEU A 936 -21.11 9.86 -30.98
CA LEU A 936 -20.83 8.56 -30.34
C LEU A 936 -20.57 8.67 -28.84
N LEU A 937 -19.66 9.55 -28.40
CA LEU A 937 -19.19 9.57 -27.01
C LEU A 937 -20.19 10.26 -26.07
N CYS A 938 -20.79 11.38 -26.45
CA CYS A 938 -21.77 12.08 -25.60
C CYS A 938 -23.02 11.21 -25.30
N PRO A 939 -23.63 10.52 -26.29
CA PRO A 939 -24.77 9.61 -26.05
C PRO A 939 -24.41 8.38 -25.21
N LEU A 940 -23.13 8.01 -25.12
CA LEU A 940 -22.66 6.89 -24.31
C LEU A 940 -22.33 7.31 -22.87
N LEU A 941 -21.52 8.37 -22.72
CA LEU A 941 -20.98 8.81 -21.43
C LEU A 941 -22.04 9.51 -20.58
N GLY A 942 -22.95 10.28 -21.19
CA GLY A 942 -24.01 10.99 -20.46
C GLY A 942 -24.87 10.04 -19.61
N PRO A 943 -25.54 9.05 -20.22
CA PRO A 943 -26.34 8.07 -19.48
C PRO A 943 -25.52 7.24 -18.49
N LEU A 944 -24.28 6.88 -18.85
CA LEU A 944 -23.39 6.12 -17.96
C LEU A 944 -23.07 6.90 -16.67
N PHE A 945 -22.65 8.17 -16.78
CA PHE A 945 -22.35 8.98 -15.59
C PHE A 945 -23.62 9.23 -14.75
N ALA A 946 -24.76 9.47 -15.39
CA ALA A 946 -26.02 9.67 -14.67
C ALA A 946 -26.41 8.42 -13.87
N TYR A 947 -26.25 7.24 -14.47
CA TYR A 947 -26.45 5.96 -13.80
C TYR A 947 -25.49 5.75 -12.63
N MET A 948 -24.18 5.98 -12.85
CA MET A 948 -23.16 5.80 -11.82
C MET A 948 -23.37 6.76 -10.64
N LEU A 949 -23.80 7.99 -10.89
CA LEU A 949 -24.16 8.95 -9.84
C LEU A 949 -25.27 8.39 -8.93
N GLN A 950 -26.36 7.90 -9.53
CA GLN A 950 -27.49 7.35 -8.78
C GLN A 950 -27.06 6.13 -7.95
N ARG A 951 -26.38 5.16 -8.58
CA ARG A 951 -25.94 3.93 -7.93
C ARG A 951 -24.97 4.19 -6.79
N LEU A 952 -23.93 5.01 -7.01
CA LEU A 952 -22.92 5.30 -6.00
C LEU A 952 -23.51 6.08 -4.82
N ASN A 953 -24.39 7.06 -5.06
CA ASN A 953 -25.06 7.78 -3.98
C ASN A 953 -25.88 6.84 -3.08
N GLN A 954 -26.62 5.91 -3.68
CA GLN A 954 -27.42 4.94 -2.93
C GLN A 954 -26.53 3.99 -2.11
N ARG A 955 -25.47 3.45 -2.72
CA ARG A 955 -24.54 2.53 -2.05
C ARG A 955 -23.79 3.21 -0.90
N TRP A 956 -23.27 4.41 -1.13
CA TRP A 956 -22.59 5.18 -0.08
C TRP A 956 -23.53 5.64 1.04
N LEU A 957 -24.80 5.92 0.73
CA LEU A 957 -25.80 6.20 1.76
C LEU A 957 -25.99 4.99 2.69
N ILE A 958 -26.10 3.79 2.13
CA ILE A 958 -26.24 2.54 2.91
C ILE A 958 -25.00 2.34 3.80
N ILE A 959 -23.80 2.46 3.24
CA ILE A 959 -22.53 2.32 3.99
C ILE A 959 -22.44 3.34 5.14
N ASN A 960 -22.80 4.59 4.88
CA ASN A 960 -22.74 5.66 5.89
C ASN A 960 -23.78 5.47 7.01
N GLN A 961 -24.98 4.94 6.70
CA GLN A 961 -26.01 4.65 7.72
C GLN A 961 -25.56 3.57 8.70
N ARG A 962 -24.94 2.50 8.20
CA ARG A 962 -24.44 1.38 9.03
C ARG A 962 -23.37 1.83 10.02
N SER A 963 -22.46 2.71 9.58
CA SER A 963 -21.43 3.30 10.45
C SER A 963 -22.01 4.17 11.60
N SER A 964 -23.27 4.61 11.52
CA SER A 964 -23.92 5.42 12.57
C SER A 964 -24.67 4.58 13.62
N LEU A 965 -25.11 3.38 13.24
CA LEU A 965 -25.86 2.45 14.10
C LEU A 965 -24.93 1.57 14.96
N CYS A 966 -23.67 1.39 14.54
CA CYS A 966 -22.63 0.67 15.28
C CYS A 966 -22.18 1.38 16.59
N GLY A 967 -22.96 2.33 17.09
CA GLY A 967 -22.78 3.01 18.38
C GLY A 967 -23.85 2.69 19.42
N SER A 968 -24.83 1.83 19.12
CA SER A 968 -25.81 1.32 20.09
C SER A 968 -25.47 -0.11 20.51
N GLU A 969 -25.50 -0.35 21.82
CA GLU A 969 -24.96 -1.48 22.60
C GLU A 969 -25.60 -2.87 22.35
N GLU A 970 -26.14 -3.16 21.18
CA GLU A 970 -26.77 -4.45 20.87
C GLU A 970 -25.93 -5.27 19.88
N GLU A 971 -24.82 -5.85 20.36
CA GLU A 971 -24.10 -6.92 19.66
C GLU A 971 -24.29 -8.26 20.40
N GLU A 972 -25.37 -8.97 20.06
CA GLU A 972 -25.40 -10.43 20.18
C GLU A 972 -24.94 -11.03 18.85
N ALA A 973 -23.79 -11.69 18.87
CA ALA A 973 -23.31 -12.69 17.91
C ALA A 973 -23.61 -12.44 16.42
N CYS A 974 -22.94 -11.47 15.79
CA CYS A 974 -22.79 -11.50 14.33
C CYS A 974 -21.83 -12.63 13.94
N GLU A 975 -22.27 -13.56 13.09
CA GLU A 975 -21.41 -14.61 12.53
C GLU A 975 -20.25 -13.97 11.71
N GLU A 976 -19.02 -14.46 11.86
CA GLU A 976 -17.81 -13.95 11.16
C GLU A 976 -17.97 -13.84 9.62
N ASN A 977 -18.82 -14.69 9.04
CA ASN A 977 -19.14 -14.69 7.61
C ASN A 977 -19.89 -13.43 7.16
N GLN A 978 -20.76 -12.87 8.01
CA GLN A 978 -21.56 -11.70 7.67
C GLN A 978 -20.70 -10.43 7.64
N VAL A 979 -19.77 -10.30 8.57
CA VAL A 979 -18.81 -9.17 8.63
C VAL A 979 -17.91 -9.17 7.41
N THR A 980 -17.38 -10.34 7.02
CA THR A 980 -16.50 -10.49 5.85
C THR A 980 -17.24 -10.14 4.55
N GLN A 981 -18.51 -10.54 4.42
CA GLN A 981 -19.33 -10.21 3.26
C GLN A 981 -19.64 -8.71 3.18
N GLU A 982 -19.98 -8.08 4.30
CA GLU A 982 -20.22 -6.65 4.35
C GLU A 982 -18.98 -5.85 3.97
N MET A 983 -17.81 -6.21 4.52
CA MET A 983 -16.54 -5.57 4.17
C MET A 983 -16.21 -5.75 2.68
N LEU A 984 -16.49 -6.93 2.11
CA LEU A 984 -16.28 -7.17 0.68
C LEU A 984 -17.14 -6.22 -0.17
N GLU A 985 -18.43 -6.08 0.15
CA GLU A 985 -19.33 -5.16 -0.56
C GLU A 985 -18.85 -3.70 -0.46
N GLU A 986 -18.44 -3.25 0.73
CA GLU A 986 -17.89 -1.91 0.94
C GLU A 986 -16.63 -1.68 0.10
N GLN A 987 -15.71 -2.65 0.06
CA GLN A 987 -14.49 -2.53 -0.75
C GLN A 987 -14.78 -2.53 -2.25
N LEU A 988 -15.74 -3.34 -2.73
CA LEU A 988 -16.15 -3.31 -4.12
C LEU A 988 -16.73 -1.94 -4.51
N VAL A 989 -17.56 -1.33 -3.66
CA VAL A 989 -18.09 0.02 -3.88
C VAL A 989 -16.96 1.04 -3.94
N ARG A 990 -15.97 0.97 -3.04
CA ARG A 990 -14.77 1.84 -3.10
C ARG A 990 -14.01 1.69 -4.42
N LEU A 991 -13.77 0.46 -4.86
CA LEU A 991 -13.07 0.20 -6.12
C LEU A 991 -13.83 0.80 -7.31
N VAL A 992 -15.14 0.55 -7.43
CA VAL A 992 -15.96 1.14 -8.51
C VAL A 992 -15.96 2.67 -8.43
N THR A 993 -16.01 3.23 -7.22
CA THR A 993 -15.95 4.69 -7.01
C THR A 993 -14.63 5.28 -7.54
N ARG A 994 -13.51 4.59 -7.35
CA ARG A 994 -12.20 4.99 -7.88
C ARG A 994 -12.15 4.92 -9.40
N GLU A 995 -12.65 3.83 -10.00
CA GLU A 995 -12.67 3.71 -11.47
C GLU A 995 -13.55 4.78 -12.14
N VAL A 996 -14.68 5.17 -11.52
CA VAL A 996 -15.51 6.27 -12.03
C VAL A 996 -14.77 7.60 -11.99
N LEU A 997 -13.99 7.84 -10.92
CA LEU A 997 -13.14 9.04 -10.82
C LEU A 997 -12.03 9.00 -11.87
N ASP A 998 -11.40 7.85 -12.09
CA ASP A 998 -10.35 7.67 -13.10
C ASP A 998 -10.91 7.93 -14.50
N LEU A 999 -12.08 7.37 -14.82
CA LEU A 999 -12.80 7.66 -16.06
C LEU A 999 -13.08 9.16 -16.23
N LEU A 1000 -13.53 9.84 -15.18
CA LEU A 1000 -13.79 11.28 -15.21
C LEU A 1000 -12.51 12.09 -15.47
N ILE A 1001 -11.42 11.77 -14.78
CA ILE A 1001 -10.13 12.44 -14.95
C ILE A 1001 -9.63 12.28 -16.39
N VAL A 1002 -9.61 11.04 -16.90
CA VAL A 1002 -9.13 10.73 -18.25
C VAL A 1002 -9.99 11.38 -19.34
N THR A 1003 -11.31 11.43 -19.15
CA THR A 1003 -12.22 12.05 -20.12
C THR A 1003 -12.16 13.58 -20.13
N CYS A 1004 -12.00 14.22 -18.98
CA CYS A 1004 -12.18 15.67 -18.86
C CYS A 1004 -10.88 16.47 -18.66
N ILE A 1005 -9.82 15.89 -18.08
CA ILE A 1005 -8.67 16.64 -17.55
C ILE A 1005 -7.39 16.26 -18.29
N LEU A 1006 -6.71 17.25 -18.87
CA LEU A 1006 -5.41 17.07 -19.51
C LEU A 1006 -4.34 16.96 -18.41
N LYS A 1007 -3.80 15.76 -18.20
CA LYS A 1007 -2.55 15.63 -17.46
C LYS A 1007 -1.42 16.19 -18.33
N LYS A 1008 -0.78 17.30 -17.92
CA LYS A 1008 0.54 17.62 -18.48
C LYS A 1008 1.49 16.51 -18.03
N ALA A 1009 1.86 15.63 -18.96
CA ALA A 1009 3.03 14.80 -18.77
C ALA A 1009 4.22 15.74 -18.46
N PRO A 1010 5.03 15.47 -17.43
CA PRO A 1010 6.26 16.23 -17.23
C PRO A 1010 7.05 16.17 -18.55
N GLU A 1011 7.34 17.34 -19.12
CA GLU A 1011 8.00 17.44 -20.42
C GLU A 1011 9.25 16.56 -20.44
N SER A 1012 9.27 15.63 -21.40
CA SER A 1012 10.37 14.70 -21.61
C SER A 1012 11.63 15.45 -22.03
N ALA A 1013 12.53 15.72 -21.08
CA ALA A 1013 13.94 15.85 -21.42
C ALA A 1013 14.46 14.46 -21.81
N GLY A 1014 14.37 14.14 -23.11
CA GLY A 1014 15.09 13.10 -23.84
C GLY A 1014 15.29 11.74 -23.14
N SER A 1015 14.51 10.73 -23.58
CA SER A 1015 14.78 9.29 -23.42
C SER A 1015 15.27 8.86 -22.03
N LYS A 1016 14.36 8.75 -21.06
CA LYS A 1016 14.59 7.98 -19.84
C LYS A 1016 13.41 7.07 -19.56
N GLU A 1017 13.78 5.87 -19.13
CA GLU A 1017 13.00 4.67 -18.94
C GLU A 1017 11.81 4.84 -17.99
N GLU A 1018 10.75 4.08 -18.28
CA GLU A 1018 9.56 3.89 -17.45
C GLU A 1018 9.99 3.49 -16.01
N ILE A 1019 9.58 4.32 -15.03
CA ILE A 1019 9.71 4.03 -13.60
C ILE A 1019 8.32 3.57 -13.14
N ASP A 1020 8.24 2.35 -12.62
CA ASP A 1020 7.03 1.73 -12.06
C ASP A 1020 6.60 2.45 -10.76
N GLU A 1021 5.32 2.87 -10.70
CA GLU A 1021 4.69 3.53 -9.54
C GLU A 1021 4.17 2.55 -8.47
N GLU A 1022 4.81 1.40 -8.24
CA GLU A 1022 4.37 0.43 -7.21
C GLU A 1022 4.93 0.67 -5.79
N GLU A 1023 5.86 1.61 -5.59
CA GLU A 1023 6.45 1.85 -4.26
C GLU A 1023 5.63 2.76 -3.31
N MET A 1024 4.43 3.24 -3.69
CA MET A 1024 3.66 4.21 -2.87
C MET A 1024 2.49 3.65 -2.05
N MET A 1025 2.33 2.33 -1.92
CA MET A 1025 1.29 1.73 -1.06
C MET A 1025 1.84 0.97 0.15
N ALA A 1026 3.00 1.39 0.68
CA ALA A 1026 3.46 0.99 2.00
C ALA A 1026 4.51 1.96 2.57
N THR A 1027 4.22 3.25 2.59
CA THR A 1027 4.80 4.23 3.53
C THR A 1027 4.06 5.54 3.31
N GLU A 1028 3.42 6.09 4.35
CA GLU A 1028 3.09 7.51 4.41
C GLU A 1028 4.40 8.31 4.45
N SER A 1029 5.14 8.34 3.34
CA SER A 1029 6.27 9.22 3.18
C SER A 1029 5.72 10.54 2.63
N SER A 1030 5.59 11.50 3.53
CA SER A 1030 5.32 12.90 3.21
C SER A 1030 6.49 13.45 2.39
N GLN A 1031 6.54 13.15 1.10
CA GLN A 1031 7.30 13.95 0.14
C GLN A 1031 6.46 15.20 -0.17
N ALA A 1032 6.60 16.19 0.71
CA ALA A 1032 6.34 17.56 0.33
C ALA A 1032 7.40 17.94 -0.71
N VAL A 1033 7.15 17.58 -1.99
CA VAL A 1033 7.78 18.25 -3.11
C VAL A 1033 7.49 19.73 -2.91
N ALA A 1034 8.55 20.54 -2.84
CA ALA A 1034 8.44 21.97 -2.67
C ALA A 1034 7.49 22.52 -3.74
N VAL A 1035 6.29 22.90 -3.31
CA VAL A 1035 5.32 23.60 -4.15
C VAL A 1035 5.91 24.97 -4.46
N THR A 1036 6.63 25.07 -5.56
CA THR A 1036 6.77 26.34 -6.28
C THR A 1036 5.37 26.75 -6.75
N PRO A 1037 4.84 27.91 -6.33
CA PRO A 1037 3.48 28.30 -6.60
C PRO A 1037 3.39 28.94 -7.99
N THR A 1038 3.33 28.08 -9.00
CA THR A 1038 2.81 28.44 -10.33
C THR A 1038 1.71 27.44 -10.61
N TYR A 1039 0.47 27.93 -10.67
CA TYR A 1039 -0.74 27.15 -10.98
C TYR A 1039 -0.42 26.06 -12.01
N PRO A 1040 -0.53 24.76 -11.68
CA PRO A 1040 -0.78 23.79 -12.73
C PRO A 1040 -2.17 24.17 -13.24
N SER A 1041 -2.21 24.92 -14.34
CA SER A 1041 -3.44 25.07 -15.10
C SER A 1041 -3.70 23.72 -15.74
N ASP A 1042 -4.27 22.79 -14.98
CA ASP A 1042 -4.84 21.58 -15.55
C ASP A 1042 -5.94 22.05 -16.50
N GLU A 1043 -5.65 22.00 -17.80
CA GLU A 1043 -6.56 22.40 -18.85
C GLU A 1043 -7.53 21.26 -19.14
N LEU A 1044 -8.73 21.59 -19.61
CA LEU A 1044 -9.66 20.56 -20.05
C LEU A 1044 -9.19 19.94 -21.36
N THR A 1045 -9.41 18.64 -21.50
CA THR A 1045 -9.27 17.95 -22.80
C THR A 1045 -10.30 18.49 -23.80
N GLU A 1046 -10.08 18.31 -25.10
CA GLU A 1046 -11.07 18.67 -26.12
C GLU A 1046 -12.40 17.91 -25.95
N LEU A 1047 -12.33 16.64 -25.54
CA LEU A 1047 -13.51 15.87 -25.16
C LEU A 1047 -14.20 16.45 -23.93
N GLY A 1048 -13.45 16.86 -22.91
CA GLY A 1048 -13.97 17.54 -21.74
C GLY A 1048 -14.71 18.83 -22.11
N LYS A 1049 -14.13 19.66 -22.99
CA LYS A 1049 -14.81 20.86 -23.51
C LYS A 1049 -16.11 20.51 -24.23
N CYS A 1050 -16.15 19.44 -25.03
CA CYS A 1050 -17.34 18.96 -25.72
C CYS A 1050 -18.43 18.48 -24.74
N LEU A 1051 -18.08 17.64 -23.77
CA LEU A 1051 -19.02 17.12 -22.76
C LEU A 1051 -19.66 18.24 -21.94
N LEU A 1052 -18.90 19.29 -21.65
CA LEU A 1052 -19.34 20.45 -20.89
C LEU A 1052 -20.27 21.40 -21.67
N GLN A 1053 -20.41 21.24 -22.99
CA GLN A 1053 -21.42 21.97 -23.78
C GLN A 1053 -22.84 21.44 -23.54
N HIS A 1054 -22.98 20.17 -23.14
CA HIS A 1054 -24.26 19.56 -22.81
C HIS A 1054 -24.60 19.77 -21.33
N GLU A 1055 -25.66 20.53 -21.06
CA GLU A 1055 -26.06 20.93 -19.70
C GLU A 1055 -26.30 19.72 -18.77
N ASP A 1056 -26.99 18.68 -19.25
CA ASP A 1056 -27.33 17.48 -18.48
C ASP A 1056 -26.08 16.68 -18.04
N ILE A 1057 -25.12 16.53 -18.95
CA ILE A 1057 -23.86 15.82 -18.70
C ILE A 1057 -23.02 16.63 -17.72
N TYR A 1058 -22.91 17.94 -17.96
CA TYR A 1058 -22.14 18.82 -17.09
C TYR A 1058 -22.62 18.79 -15.64
N MET A 1059 -23.93 18.93 -15.42
CA MET A 1059 -24.51 18.92 -14.08
C MET A 1059 -24.26 17.59 -13.37
N THR A 1060 -24.34 16.48 -14.12
CA THR A 1060 -24.03 15.15 -13.60
C THR A 1060 -22.57 15.05 -13.16
N LEU A 1061 -21.61 15.47 -13.99
CA LEU A 1061 -20.18 15.43 -13.67
C LEU A 1061 -19.83 16.28 -12.44
N LEU A 1062 -20.41 17.47 -12.33
CA LEU A 1062 -20.23 18.35 -11.18
C LEU A 1062 -20.81 17.71 -9.91
N THR A 1063 -22.00 17.12 -10.01
CA THR A 1063 -22.67 16.47 -8.87
C THR A 1063 -21.88 15.27 -8.36
N ILE A 1064 -21.38 14.40 -9.25
CA ILE A 1064 -20.51 13.27 -8.89
C ILE A 1064 -19.27 13.77 -8.15
N SER A 1065 -18.59 14.78 -8.71
CA SER A 1065 -17.33 15.29 -8.17
C SER A 1065 -17.48 15.91 -6.78
N PHE A 1066 -18.56 16.63 -6.51
CA PHE A 1066 -18.76 17.26 -5.20
C PHE A 1066 -19.37 16.29 -4.17
N ASN A 1067 -20.17 15.30 -4.60
CA ASN A 1067 -20.62 14.23 -3.70
C ASN A 1067 -19.46 13.33 -3.24
N SER A 1068 -18.51 13.06 -4.13
CA SER A 1068 -17.40 12.15 -3.81
C SER A 1068 -16.49 12.64 -2.68
N LEU A 1069 -16.44 13.96 -2.46
CA LEU A 1069 -15.74 14.56 -1.33
C LEU A 1069 -16.28 14.08 0.03
N SER A 1070 -17.56 13.69 0.09
CA SER A 1070 -18.23 13.23 1.30
C SER A 1070 -18.22 11.71 1.49
N TRP A 1071 -17.88 10.94 0.45
CA TRP A 1071 -17.80 9.49 0.52
C TRP A 1071 -16.60 9.04 1.36
N LYS A 1072 -16.71 7.93 2.09
CA LYS A 1072 -15.69 7.43 3.04
C LYS A 1072 -14.53 6.72 2.30
N ASP A 1073 -13.89 7.44 1.38
CA ASP A 1073 -12.66 7.08 0.66
C ASP A 1073 -11.70 8.28 0.57
N THR A 1074 -10.67 8.27 1.41
CA THR A 1074 -9.69 9.35 1.56
C THR A 1074 -8.94 9.64 0.25
N SER A 1075 -8.57 8.60 -0.50
CA SER A 1075 -7.81 8.74 -1.75
C SER A 1075 -8.66 9.43 -2.82
N ASN A 1076 -9.91 9.01 -2.97
CA ASN A 1076 -10.86 9.64 -3.90
C ASN A 1076 -11.08 11.12 -3.56
N CYS A 1077 -11.29 11.43 -2.29
CA CYS A 1077 -11.48 12.80 -1.82
C CYS A 1077 -10.27 13.69 -2.15
N GLN A 1078 -9.05 13.22 -1.85
CA GLN A 1078 -7.83 13.98 -2.15
C GLN A 1078 -7.69 14.27 -3.65
N ARG A 1079 -7.80 13.24 -4.49
CA ARG A 1079 -7.66 13.34 -5.96
C ARG A 1079 -8.73 14.22 -6.58
N THR A 1080 -9.99 14.06 -6.14
CA THR A 1080 -11.09 14.89 -6.63
C THR A 1080 -10.90 16.35 -6.23
N ALA A 1081 -10.51 16.62 -4.98
CA ALA A 1081 -10.32 17.98 -4.50
C ALA A 1081 -9.14 18.70 -5.17
N SER A 1082 -8.03 17.99 -5.44
CA SER A 1082 -6.83 18.58 -6.03
C SER A 1082 -6.91 18.74 -7.56
N MET A 1083 -7.50 17.77 -8.27
CA MET A 1083 -7.46 17.72 -9.75
C MET A 1083 -8.78 18.08 -10.41
N VAL A 1084 -9.91 17.62 -9.86
CA VAL A 1084 -11.21 17.63 -10.57
C VAL A 1084 -12.08 18.82 -10.18
N GLY A 1085 -12.30 19.03 -8.88
CA GLY A 1085 -13.36 19.90 -8.37
C GLY A 1085 -13.26 21.33 -8.87
N TRP A 1086 -12.06 21.93 -8.85
CA TRP A 1086 -11.85 23.29 -9.34
C TRP A 1086 -11.87 23.37 -10.88
N THR A 1087 -11.26 22.39 -11.55
CA THR A 1087 -11.12 22.36 -13.02
C THR A 1087 -12.48 22.36 -13.72
N LEU A 1088 -13.44 21.57 -13.20
CA LEU A 1088 -14.81 21.55 -13.71
C LEU A 1088 -15.62 22.80 -13.33
N LEU A 1089 -15.51 23.26 -12.08
CA LEU A 1089 -16.30 24.41 -11.61
C LEU A 1089 -15.86 25.71 -12.30
N ARG A 1090 -14.56 25.89 -12.55
CA ARG A 1090 -14.00 27.11 -13.16
C ARG A 1090 -14.67 27.49 -14.47
N GLN A 1091 -15.13 26.53 -15.27
CA GLN A 1091 -15.77 26.80 -16.56
C GLN A 1091 -17.08 27.57 -16.45
N VAL A 1092 -17.79 27.45 -15.32
CA VAL A 1092 -19.11 28.07 -15.12
C VAL A 1092 -19.11 29.19 -14.10
N VAL A 1093 -17.97 29.51 -13.50
CA VAL A 1093 -17.84 30.67 -12.58
C VAL A 1093 -18.27 31.98 -13.27
N GLY A 1094 -18.09 32.07 -14.59
CA GLY A 1094 -18.57 33.19 -15.42
C GLY A 1094 -20.08 33.17 -15.71
N GLY A 1095 -20.73 32.00 -15.65
CA GLY A 1095 -22.17 31.82 -15.91
C GLY A 1095 -23.08 32.28 -14.76
N ASN A 1096 -24.40 32.13 -14.94
CA ASN A 1096 -25.39 32.37 -13.88
C ASN A 1096 -25.71 31.05 -13.17
N LEU A 1097 -25.08 30.82 -12.02
CA LEU A 1097 -25.35 29.67 -11.16
C LEU A 1097 -26.53 30.00 -10.24
N LEU A 1098 -27.37 29.00 -9.94
CA LEU A 1098 -28.41 29.14 -8.93
C LEU A 1098 -27.77 29.33 -7.54
N PRO A 1099 -28.23 30.29 -6.71
CA PRO A 1099 -27.68 30.49 -5.36
C PRO A 1099 -27.70 29.23 -4.49
N GLU A 1100 -28.73 28.39 -4.64
CA GLU A 1100 -28.85 27.09 -3.96
C GLU A 1100 -27.74 26.12 -4.37
N ALA A 1101 -27.39 26.07 -5.67
CA ALA A 1101 -26.32 25.22 -6.18
C ALA A 1101 -24.95 25.67 -5.63
N VAL A 1102 -24.69 26.98 -5.57
CA VAL A 1102 -23.46 27.54 -4.99
C VAL A 1102 -23.32 27.18 -3.51
N THR A 1103 -24.43 27.30 -2.77
CA THR A 1103 -24.52 26.93 -1.35
C THR A 1103 -24.24 25.43 -1.17
N TRP A 1104 -24.83 24.58 -2.01
CA TRP A 1104 -24.66 23.13 -1.98
C TRP A 1104 -23.21 22.72 -2.27
N LEU A 1105 -22.61 23.23 -3.36
CA LEU A 1105 -21.22 22.94 -3.73
C LEU A 1105 -20.25 23.27 -2.59
N TYR A 1106 -20.41 24.45 -1.99
CA TYR A 1106 -19.55 24.87 -0.88
C TYR A 1106 -19.77 24.00 0.36
N THR A 1107 -21.02 23.66 0.67
CA THR A 1107 -21.37 22.76 1.78
C THR A 1107 -20.78 21.36 1.58
N SER A 1108 -20.75 20.84 0.35
CA SER A 1108 -20.14 19.54 0.03
C SER A 1108 -18.64 19.51 0.31
N VAL A 1109 -17.91 20.59 -0.01
CA VAL A 1109 -16.48 20.72 0.35
C VAL A 1109 -16.28 20.78 1.87
N LEU A 1110 -17.13 21.51 2.60
CA LEU A 1110 -17.07 21.57 4.06
C LEU A 1110 -17.40 20.22 4.72
N LYS A 1111 -18.37 19.47 4.18
CA LYS A 1111 -18.65 18.08 4.60
C LYS A 1111 -17.44 17.19 4.34
N GLY A 1112 -16.74 17.35 3.21
CA GLY A 1112 -15.48 16.67 2.95
C GLY A 1112 -14.41 16.97 4.00
N LEU A 1113 -14.28 18.24 4.44
CA LEU A 1113 -13.36 18.63 5.52
C LEU A 1113 -13.76 18.02 6.87
N GLN A 1114 -15.05 17.89 7.12
CA GLN A 1114 -15.57 17.24 8.33
C GLN A 1114 -15.31 15.73 8.34
N MET A 1115 -15.41 15.07 7.18
CA MET A 1115 -15.17 13.64 7.05
C MET A 1115 -13.68 13.29 7.03
N HIS A 1116 -12.87 14.02 6.25
CA HIS A 1116 -11.49 13.63 5.90
C HIS A 1116 -10.41 14.58 6.42
N GLY A 1117 -10.78 15.71 7.04
CA GLY A 1117 -9.85 16.78 7.41
C GLY A 1117 -8.75 16.38 8.40
N GLN A 1118 -8.87 15.20 9.03
CA GLN A 1118 -7.82 14.58 9.83
C GLN A 1118 -6.57 14.21 9.01
N HIS A 1119 -6.75 13.88 7.73
CA HIS A 1119 -5.66 13.53 6.83
C HIS A 1119 -5.06 14.81 6.23
N GLU A 1120 -3.74 15.00 6.39
CA GLU A 1120 -3.06 16.24 5.98
C GLU A 1120 -3.20 16.52 4.47
N GLY A 1121 -3.12 15.48 3.64
CA GLY A 1121 -3.32 15.57 2.19
C GLY A 1121 -4.71 16.07 1.80
N CYS A 1122 -5.78 15.45 2.34
CA CYS A 1122 -7.15 15.89 2.11
C CYS A 1122 -7.41 17.29 2.67
N ASN A 1123 -6.91 17.60 3.87
CA ASN A 1123 -7.07 18.91 4.49
C ASN A 1123 -6.46 20.02 3.62
N ALA A 1124 -5.24 19.80 3.12
CA ALA A 1124 -4.59 20.74 2.22
C ALA A 1124 -5.37 20.92 0.91
N ALA A 1125 -5.76 19.82 0.25
CA ALA A 1125 -6.48 19.86 -1.01
C ALA A 1125 -7.88 20.50 -0.88
N LEU A 1126 -8.67 20.11 0.13
CA LEU A 1126 -10.01 20.64 0.37
C LEU A 1126 -9.99 22.09 0.84
N THR A 1127 -9.03 22.48 1.70
CA THR A 1127 -8.88 23.89 2.11
C THR A 1127 -8.54 24.75 0.90
N GLN A 1128 -7.67 24.25 0.00
CA GLN A 1128 -7.34 24.93 -1.25
C GLN A 1128 -8.55 25.06 -2.17
N LEU A 1129 -9.34 23.99 -2.34
CA LEU A 1129 -10.57 24.02 -3.12
C LEU A 1129 -11.59 25.01 -2.54
N ALA A 1130 -11.84 24.96 -1.23
CA ALA A 1130 -12.74 25.89 -0.54
C ALA A 1130 -12.29 27.35 -0.72
N PHE A 1131 -10.98 27.63 -0.65
CA PHE A 1131 -10.42 28.96 -0.87
C PHE A 1131 -10.70 29.47 -2.29
N LEU A 1132 -10.46 28.64 -3.31
CA LEU A 1132 -10.68 29.00 -4.71
C LEU A 1132 -12.16 29.28 -5.00
N ILE A 1133 -13.06 28.45 -4.47
CA ILE A 1133 -14.52 28.64 -4.60
C ILE A 1133 -14.95 29.94 -3.93
N TYR A 1134 -14.50 30.19 -2.71
CA TYR A 1134 -14.87 31.38 -1.97
C TYR A 1134 -14.34 32.65 -2.65
N GLU A 1135 -13.08 32.69 -3.08
CA GLU A 1135 -12.51 33.87 -3.77
C GLU A 1135 -13.24 34.19 -5.08
N ALA A 1136 -13.62 33.17 -5.84
CA ALA A 1136 -14.22 33.35 -7.16
C ALA A 1136 -15.72 33.65 -7.15
N LEU A 1137 -16.49 33.01 -6.28
CA LEU A 1137 -17.95 33.11 -6.28
C LEU A 1137 -18.48 34.15 -5.27
N ARG A 1138 -17.75 34.44 -4.18
CA ARG A 1138 -18.20 35.39 -3.15
C ARG A 1138 -18.56 36.80 -3.66
N PRO A 1139 -17.86 37.38 -4.66
CA PRO A 1139 -18.24 38.69 -5.21
C PRO A 1139 -19.63 38.72 -5.86
N ARG A 1140 -20.14 37.57 -6.34
CA ARG A 1140 -21.44 37.44 -7.02
C ARG A 1140 -22.53 36.86 -6.12
N TYR A 1141 -22.17 35.99 -5.18
CA TYR A 1141 -23.11 35.23 -4.34
C TYR A 1141 -22.88 35.51 -2.85
N PRO A 1142 -23.70 36.35 -2.21
CA PRO A 1142 -23.60 36.65 -0.78
C PRO A 1142 -23.93 35.47 0.14
N GLU A 1143 -24.63 34.46 -0.35
CA GLU A 1143 -25.08 33.27 0.39
C GLU A 1143 -23.90 32.46 0.97
N LEU A 1144 -22.74 32.49 0.31
CA LEU A 1144 -21.52 31.82 0.81
C LEU A 1144 -21.08 32.31 2.18
N ARG A 1145 -21.36 33.58 2.50
CA ARG A 1145 -21.09 34.13 3.82
C ARG A 1145 -21.97 33.49 4.88
N VAL A 1146 -23.24 33.23 4.57
CA VAL A 1146 -24.19 32.58 5.48
C VAL A 1146 -23.70 31.18 5.82
N VAL A 1147 -23.22 30.41 4.84
CA VAL A 1147 -22.62 29.09 5.09
C VAL A 1147 -21.38 29.19 5.97
N MET A 1148 -20.49 30.17 5.73
CA MET A 1148 -19.31 30.39 6.57
C MET A 1148 -19.66 30.69 8.03
N THR A 1149 -20.74 31.44 8.29
CA THR A 1149 -21.18 31.73 9.67
C THR A 1149 -21.73 30.51 10.42
N GLN A 1150 -22.08 29.43 9.73
CA GLN A 1150 -22.53 28.17 10.34
C GLN A 1150 -21.36 27.31 10.85
N ILE A 1151 -20.11 27.68 10.52
CA ILE A 1151 -18.92 26.94 10.96
C ILE A 1151 -18.73 27.10 12.47
N PRO A 1152 -18.58 26.02 13.25
CA PRO A 1152 -18.35 26.09 14.69
C PRO A 1152 -17.10 26.93 15.02
N ASN A 1153 -17.20 27.77 16.05
CA ASN A 1153 -16.08 28.60 16.57
C ASN A 1153 -15.47 29.61 15.58
N ILE A 1154 -16.22 30.05 14.56
CA ILE A 1154 -15.76 31.13 13.67
C ILE A 1154 -15.86 32.51 14.34
N GLN A 1155 -14.80 33.31 14.24
CA GLN A 1155 -14.82 34.71 14.69
C GLN A 1155 -15.37 35.60 13.58
N VAL A 1156 -16.60 36.09 13.75
CA VAL A 1156 -17.32 36.90 12.73
C VAL A 1156 -16.53 38.14 12.30
N GLU A 1157 -15.85 38.81 13.22
CA GLU A 1157 -15.01 39.99 12.93
C GLU A 1157 -13.84 39.67 11.98
N THR A 1158 -13.23 38.49 12.14
CA THR A 1158 -12.12 38.06 11.27
C THR A 1158 -12.62 37.67 9.89
N LEU A 1159 -13.83 37.09 9.81
CA LEU A 1159 -14.53 36.82 8.56
C LEU A 1159 -14.85 38.14 7.84
N ASP A 1160 -15.35 39.15 8.55
CA ASP A 1160 -15.64 40.47 7.99
C ASP A 1160 -14.42 41.13 7.35
N GLN A 1161 -13.29 41.12 8.07
CA GLN A 1161 -12.04 41.67 7.56
C GLN A 1161 -11.53 40.92 6.32
N PHE A 1162 -11.78 39.61 6.23
CA PHE A 1162 -11.39 38.80 5.09
C PHE A 1162 -12.32 39.04 3.88
N ASP A 1163 -13.63 39.11 4.13
CA ASP A 1163 -14.68 39.34 3.14
C ASP A 1163 -14.53 40.72 2.49
N GLN A 1164 -14.30 41.77 3.28
CA GLN A 1164 -14.02 43.12 2.77
C GLN A 1164 -12.81 43.19 1.83
N LYS A 1165 -11.78 42.38 2.07
CA LYS A 1165 -10.57 42.32 1.22
C LYS A 1165 -10.81 41.60 -0.10
N ILE A 1166 -11.74 40.63 -0.13
CA ILE A 1166 -12.12 39.94 -1.37
C ILE A 1166 -13.03 40.85 -2.21
N LEU A 1167 -13.97 41.53 -1.57
CA LEU A 1167 -14.94 42.39 -2.24
C LEU A 1167 -14.34 43.71 -2.75
N ASN A 1168 -13.24 44.19 -2.16
CA ASN A 1168 -12.60 45.43 -2.57
C ASN A 1168 -11.41 45.19 -3.53
N PRO A 1169 -11.55 45.44 -4.85
CA PRO A 1169 -10.48 45.23 -5.82
C PRO A 1169 -9.28 46.19 -5.65
N THR A 1170 -9.45 47.30 -4.92
CA THR A 1170 -8.41 48.32 -4.71
C THR A 1170 -7.59 48.13 -3.43
N ALA A 1171 -7.96 47.18 -2.57
CA ALA A 1171 -7.23 46.92 -1.33
C ALA A 1171 -5.87 46.24 -1.61
N PRO A 1172 -4.79 46.59 -0.87
CA PRO A 1172 -3.49 45.92 -1.01
C PRO A 1172 -3.65 44.44 -0.65
N LYS A 1173 -3.56 43.55 -1.66
CA LYS A 1173 -3.67 42.11 -1.47
C LYS A 1173 -2.38 41.59 -0.82
N PRO A 1174 -2.42 41.04 0.41
CA PRO A 1174 -1.25 40.35 0.95
C PRO A 1174 -0.90 39.16 0.06
N GLY A 1175 0.38 38.76 0.08
CA GLY A 1175 0.86 37.59 -0.68
C GLY A 1175 -0.05 36.38 -0.49
N GLU A 1176 -0.28 35.62 -1.55
CA GLU A 1176 -1.28 34.54 -1.63
C GLU A 1176 -1.19 33.56 -0.46
N LYS A 1177 0.03 33.19 -0.07
CA LYS A 1177 0.31 32.33 1.09
C LYS A 1177 -0.32 32.86 2.38
N LYS A 1178 -0.21 34.16 2.65
CA LYS A 1178 -0.78 34.80 3.84
C LYS A 1178 -2.31 34.84 3.80
N ARG A 1179 -2.91 34.94 2.62
CA ARG A 1179 -4.38 34.87 2.45
C ARG A 1179 -4.89 33.45 2.71
N LYS A 1180 -4.21 32.44 2.18
CA LYS A 1180 -4.53 31.02 2.44
C LYS A 1180 -4.40 30.69 3.93
N ASP A 1181 -3.34 31.15 4.58
CA ASP A 1181 -3.16 30.94 6.03
C ASP A 1181 -4.24 31.63 6.87
N GLN A 1182 -4.70 32.82 6.45
CA GLN A 1182 -5.83 33.50 7.10
C GLN A 1182 -7.13 32.72 6.90
N PHE A 1183 -7.39 32.24 5.69
CA PHE A 1183 -8.59 31.47 5.35
C PHE A 1183 -8.63 30.11 6.07
N LYS A 1184 -7.50 29.40 6.14
CA LYS A 1184 -7.38 28.12 6.86
C LYS A 1184 -7.78 28.24 8.34
N LYS A 1185 -7.56 29.40 8.96
CA LYS A 1185 -8.00 29.66 10.34
C LYS A 1185 -9.52 29.75 10.45
N LEU A 1186 -10.19 30.30 9.44
CA LEU A 1186 -11.66 30.40 9.42
C LEU A 1186 -12.32 29.02 9.31
N LEU A 1187 -11.70 28.08 8.59
CA LEU A 1187 -12.18 26.70 8.41
C LEU A 1187 -11.75 25.72 9.50
N ALA A 1188 -11.03 26.16 10.54
CA ALA A 1188 -10.50 25.25 11.56
C ALA A 1188 -11.61 24.49 12.32
N GLY A 1189 -12.80 25.07 12.44
CA GLY A 1189 -13.96 24.47 13.09
C GLY A 1189 -14.65 23.35 12.32
N THR A 1190 -14.39 23.22 11.01
CA THR A 1190 -14.96 22.14 10.17
C THR A 1190 -14.04 20.94 10.03
N VAL A 1191 -12.79 21.01 10.48
CA VAL A 1191 -11.83 19.91 10.35
C VAL A 1191 -12.23 18.79 11.32
N GLY A 1192 -12.64 17.64 10.77
CA GLY A 1192 -12.98 16.46 11.55
C GLY A 1192 -11.83 15.99 12.44
N LYS A 1193 -12.14 15.61 13.69
CA LYS A 1193 -11.21 14.96 14.61
C LYS A 1193 -11.65 13.50 14.80
N PRO A 1194 -10.76 12.51 14.62
CA PRO A 1194 -11.14 11.11 14.78
C PRO A 1194 -11.52 10.78 16.23
N LEU A 1195 -12.66 10.11 16.42
CA LEU A 1195 -13.12 9.57 17.72
C LEU A 1195 -12.05 8.67 18.37
N GLY A 1196 -11.38 7.84 17.57
CA GLY A 1196 -10.30 6.97 18.04
C GLY A 1196 -9.04 7.71 18.49
N GLN A 1197 -8.76 8.93 18.03
CA GLN A 1197 -7.64 9.76 18.52
C GLN A 1197 -8.06 10.68 19.69
N GLN A 1198 -9.36 10.92 19.89
CA GLN A 1198 -9.84 11.59 21.10
C GLN A 1198 -9.57 10.76 22.36
N PHE A 1199 -9.50 9.42 22.23
CA PHE A 1199 -9.37 8.49 23.36
C PHE A 1199 -8.17 7.52 23.28
N LYS A 1200 -7.46 7.38 22.14
CA LYS A 1200 -6.22 6.58 22.11
C LYS A 1200 -5.06 7.30 22.78
N LYS A 1201 -4.40 6.57 23.66
CA LYS A 1201 -3.13 6.91 24.27
C LYS A 1201 -2.00 6.18 23.53
N GLU A 1202 -1.78 6.54 22.27
CA GLU A 1202 -0.56 6.16 21.56
C GLU A 1202 0.23 7.41 21.24
N VAL A 1203 1.45 7.47 21.78
CA VAL A 1203 2.44 8.49 21.49
C VAL A 1203 2.87 8.30 20.03
N HIS A 1204 2.17 8.93 19.09
CA HIS A 1204 2.51 8.86 17.68
C HIS A 1204 3.59 9.91 17.36
N ILE A 1205 4.86 9.50 17.44
CA ILE A 1205 5.98 10.28 16.91
C ILE A 1205 5.99 10.09 15.39
N ARG A 1206 5.72 11.17 14.65
CA ARG A 1206 5.52 11.12 13.18
C ARG A 1206 6.73 10.58 12.42
N ASN A 1207 7.94 10.79 12.94
CA ASN A 1207 9.18 10.39 12.29
C ASN A 1207 9.70 9.00 12.70
N LEU A 1208 8.95 8.19 13.46
CA LEU A 1208 9.30 6.79 13.71
C LEU A 1208 8.57 5.86 12.71
N PRO A 1209 9.30 5.17 11.81
CA PRO A 1209 8.71 4.15 10.95
C PRO A 1209 8.11 3.00 11.78
N SER A 1210 7.00 2.45 11.31
CA SER A 1210 6.38 1.27 11.91
C SER A 1210 7.34 0.06 11.84
N LEU A 1211 7.32 -0.79 12.87
CA LEU A 1211 8.06 -2.05 12.90
C LEU A 1211 7.33 -3.20 12.18
N PHE A 1212 6.40 -2.88 11.26
CA PHE A 1212 5.49 -3.79 10.55
C PHE A 1212 4.40 -4.42 11.45
N LYS A 1213 4.76 -4.91 12.64
CA LYS A 1213 3.83 -5.42 13.65
C LYS A 1213 4.06 -4.70 14.99
N LYS A 1214 2.99 -4.33 15.69
CA LYS A 1214 3.10 -3.85 17.07
C LYS A 1214 3.56 -5.01 17.94
N VAL A 1215 4.58 -4.77 18.77
CA VAL A 1215 4.98 -5.67 19.86
C VAL A 1215 3.71 -6.00 20.65
N LYS A 1216 3.35 -7.28 20.75
CA LYS A 1216 2.29 -7.69 21.68
C LYS A 1216 2.75 -7.22 23.06
N PRO A 1217 1.96 -6.45 23.82
CA PRO A 1217 2.38 -6.06 25.16
C PRO A 1217 2.74 -7.33 25.92
N ASP A 1218 3.92 -7.34 26.56
CA ASP A 1218 4.39 -8.41 27.42
C ASP A 1218 3.28 -8.72 28.45
N THR A 1219 2.53 -9.80 28.24
CA THR A 1219 1.64 -10.38 29.26
C THR A 1219 2.42 -11.08 30.39
N LYS A 1220 3.71 -10.76 30.54
CA LYS A 1220 4.61 -11.30 31.57
C LYS A 1220 5.14 -10.21 32.50
N ARG A 1221 4.26 -9.36 33.02
CA ARG A 1221 4.44 -8.73 34.34
C ARG A 1221 3.08 -8.53 35.00
N ASP A 1222 2.38 -9.64 35.22
CA ASP A 1222 1.45 -9.73 36.33
C ASP A 1222 1.81 -10.92 37.20
N ILE A 1223 1.72 -10.64 38.49
CA ILE A 1223 2.00 -11.44 39.67
C ILE A 1223 1.33 -12.81 39.57
N MET A 1224 2.11 -13.90 39.57
CA MET A 1224 1.81 -15.19 40.22
C MET A 1224 2.86 -16.25 39.81
N ASP A 1225 4.08 -16.12 40.32
CA ASP A 1225 4.87 -17.30 40.67
C ASP A 1225 4.27 -17.87 41.96
N ASN A 1226 3.23 -18.69 41.81
CA ASN A 1226 2.93 -19.78 42.72
C ASN A 1226 2.18 -20.85 41.92
N SER A 1227 2.84 -22.00 41.84
CA SER A 1227 2.40 -23.28 41.31
C SER A 1227 0.89 -23.54 41.41
N GLU A 1228 0.23 -23.70 40.27
CA GLU A 1228 -0.50 -24.92 39.90
C GLU A 1228 -1.14 -24.74 38.51
N SER A 1229 -0.93 -25.73 37.66
CA SER A 1229 -1.45 -25.81 36.30
C SER A 1229 -2.98 -25.76 36.27
N THR A 1230 -3.57 -24.67 35.76
CA THR A 1230 -4.96 -24.67 35.29
C THR A 1230 -5.00 -24.05 33.90
N GLY A 1231 -4.90 -24.91 32.89
CA GLY A 1231 -5.06 -24.53 31.50
C GLY A 1231 -6.53 -24.24 31.18
N LEU A 1232 -6.76 -23.22 30.35
CA LEU A 1232 -8.03 -22.81 29.75
C LEU A 1232 -8.87 -23.95 29.12
N ALA A 1233 -8.26 -25.13 28.93
CA ALA A 1233 -8.91 -26.32 28.38
C ALA A 1233 -9.89 -27.01 29.36
N SER A 1234 -9.83 -26.74 30.66
CA SER A 1234 -10.75 -27.35 31.64
C SER A 1234 -12.13 -26.69 31.68
N LEU A 1235 -12.33 -25.55 31.00
CA LEU A 1235 -13.62 -24.83 30.93
C LEU A 1235 -14.58 -25.39 29.87
N PHE A 1236 -14.13 -26.30 28.99
CA PHE A 1236 -14.90 -26.78 27.84
C PHE A 1236 -14.99 -28.31 27.72
N ALA A 1237 -14.55 -29.06 28.74
CA ALA A 1237 -14.79 -30.50 28.80
C ALA A 1237 -16.15 -30.76 29.47
N PRO A 1238 -17.06 -31.54 28.88
CA PRO A 1238 -18.25 -31.98 29.57
C PRO A 1238 -17.82 -32.99 30.64
N GLU A 1239 -18.06 -32.68 31.91
CA GLU A 1239 -17.91 -33.63 33.02
C GLU A 1239 -18.86 -34.82 32.77
N GLN A 1240 -18.30 -35.98 32.42
CA GLN A 1240 -18.96 -37.27 32.60
C GLN A 1240 -18.51 -37.82 33.94
N ASP A 1241 -19.43 -37.82 34.90
CA ASP A 1241 -19.30 -38.55 36.15
C ASP A 1241 -19.16 -40.07 35.91
N ASP A 1242 -18.29 -40.67 36.75
CA ASP A 1242 -18.25 -42.06 37.21
C ASP A 1242 -17.92 -43.20 36.23
N VAL A 1243 -16.69 -43.72 36.31
CA VAL A 1243 -16.26 -44.96 37.04
C VAL A 1243 -14.80 -45.28 36.72
#